data_AF-A0A2T2X8Z0-F1
#
_entry.id   AF-A0A2T2X8Z0-F1
#
_cell.length_a   1.000
_cell.length_b   1.000
_cell.length_c   1.000
_cell.angle_alpha   90.00
_cell.angle_beta   90.00
_cell.angle_gamma   90.00
#
_symmetry.space_group_name_H-M   'P 1'
#
loop_
_entity.id
_entity.type
_entity.pdbx_description
1 polymer ?
#
loop_
_entity_poly.entity_id
_entity_poly.type
_entity_poly.pdbx_seq_one_letter_code
_entity_poly.pdbx_strand_id
1 'polypeptide(L)'
;MASYHGRFGRVAFTLTGAALWALTGIPIEAASIPVATNLVAQGPNGVQNPGTSLTYSATAQGHGGTIEYQFWEQTASGWKVVQNYSPQNSFTIHNAAAGSYPVAVYALTAQQIKAGDWSQAVHQQFVANVGSQVILTASSSSISTNEPLTLTAQALHLINPVYQFWYKTPRGQWVGSNYGTSPTFTFHPKQPGTYDLVVYAKDPVAPDTAEFSVWNTAEVTASSPNSPPLSVGYGNFSLSGTTPGSSWYDMIHHYNQLTTIAPLWYKAHRTGSLTQTASQTQITTVVNQAATEHLAVWPTIRMNKPLPQGWANTEEATQLIKELTQTAQSNHYQGYTLDFESLNTTGGSTLVTFVSNLAQALHAQNQKLMVDVLPLPDSRYPYAELAQYANYLNILAYPEYTTGSPSLTAPNPGPTEGLPWVKAAISAALKVVPARQLLLGIAPYGQSWTYTNQGFQSGLAIPDRTIEENLAHQAGQWVFDPVQGELQISTGSTATAPSAPLSANSSSNPAVQNLQNILNVVLLRYALSHNLTPPALLATSGIVGHNTTQAIQAFQEDFHVPGATLGVYGPSTAQSLQQVIQQENIGDTVSWDENSEAAGILIQAAIAARFRGISIWRLGYQSPSLWDVLKANLN
;
A
#
# COMPACT_ATOMS: atom_id res chain seq x y z
N MET A 1 58.41 38.08 26.59
CA MET A 1 58.58 39.53 26.77
C MET A 1 57.22 40.12 27.10
N ALA A 2 57.13 40.81 28.24
CA ALA A 2 56.05 41.65 28.81
C ALA A 2 54.61 41.06 28.84
N SER A 3 54.11 40.44 29.93
CA SER A 3 53.76 40.89 31.31
C SER A 3 52.30 41.41 31.42
N TYR A 4 51.29 40.68 31.92
CA TYR A 4 50.95 40.15 33.28
C TYR A 4 50.05 41.07 34.15
N HIS A 5 49.10 40.40 34.82
CA HIS A 5 48.28 40.76 36.01
C HIS A 5 46.99 41.58 35.80
N GLY A 6 45.86 41.29 36.44
CA GLY A 6 45.55 40.30 37.47
C GLY A 6 44.46 40.82 38.44
N ARG A 7 43.30 40.16 38.40
CA ARG A 7 42.35 39.80 39.48
C ARG A 7 42.20 40.62 40.79
N PHE A 8 40.92 40.89 41.07
CA PHE A 8 40.13 40.82 42.33
C PHE A 8 40.44 41.69 43.57
N GLY A 9 39.37 42.26 44.14
CA GLY A 9 39.26 42.59 45.57
C GLY A 9 38.05 43.47 45.94
N ARG A 10 37.05 42.89 46.62
CA ARG A 10 35.98 43.63 47.35
C ARG A 10 36.54 44.16 48.68
N VAL A 11 36.24 45.41 49.05
CA VAL A 11 36.18 45.86 50.46
C VAL A 11 35.10 46.94 50.60
N ALA A 12 34.27 46.81 51.64
CA ALA A 12 33.27 47.79 52.08
C ALA A 12 33.91 48.88 52.95
N PHE A 13 33.38 50.11 52.92
CA PHE A 13 33.61 51.09 53.98
C PHE A 13 32.34 51.88 54.32
N THR A 14 32.27 52.16 55.62
CA THR A 14 31.23 52.71 56.45
C THR A 14 31.04 54.23 56.31
N LEU A 15 29.82 54.66 56.67
CA LEU A 15 29.35 56.03 56.85
C LEU A 15 30.23 56.86 57.81
N THR A 16 30.47 58.11 57.43
CA THR A 16 30.61 59.25 58.36
C THR A 16 29.79 60.41 57.83
N GLY A 17 28.90 60.94 58.68
CA GLY A 17 28.08 62.10 58.38
C GLY A 17 28.80 63.43 58.63
N ALA A 18 28.36 64.48 57.95
CA ALA A 18 28.37 65.86 58.43
C ALA A 18 27.33 66.67 57.65
N ALA A 19 26.75 67.64 58.35
CA ALA A 19 25.41 68.16 58.14
C ALA A 19 25.26 69.24 57.06
N LEU A 20 24.00 69.33 56.60
CA LEU A 20 23.33 70.38 55.85
C LEU A 20 23.73 71.82 56.22
N TRP A 21 23.83 72.67 55.18
CA TRP A 21 23.25 74.00 55.21
C TRP A 21 22.18 74.08 54.11
N ALA A 22 20.93 74.29 54.55
CA ALA A 22 19.76 74.42 53.71
C ALA A 22 19.69 75.85 53.15
N LEU A 23 19.72 75.97 51.82
CA LEU A 23 19.19 77.11 51.08
C LEU A 23 17.86 76.66 50.47
N THR A 24 16.78 77.32 50.86
CA THR A 24 15.42 77.07 50.38
C THR A 24 15.33 77.39 48.89
N GLY A 25 15.49 76.36 48.06
CA GLY A 25 15.14 76.38 46.65
C GLY A 25 13.63 76.22 46.48
N ILE A 26 13.04 77.12 45.70
CA ILE A 26 11.70 76.95 45.10
C ILE A 26 11.70 75.58 44.39
N PRO A 27 10.71 74.68 44.63
CA PRO A 27 10.60 73.49 43.80
C PRO A 27 10.25 73.97 42.38
N ILE A 28 11.23 73.88 41.47
CA ILE A 28 10.92 73.72 40.06
C ILE A 28 10.35 72.31 39.96
N GLU A 29 9.03 72.17 40.01
CA GLU A 29 8.39 71.03 39.37
C GLU A 29 8.84 71.08 37.91
N ALA A 30 9.79 70.21 37.56
CA ALA A 30 10.04 69.91 36.17
C ALA A 30 8.70 69.46 35.60
N ALA A 31 8.06 70.32 34.79
CA ALA A 31 6.87 69.95 34.06
C ALA A 31 7.20 68.66 33.30
N SER A 32 6.64 67.54 33.74
CA SER A 32 6.79 66.28 33.05
C SER A 32 6.26 66.49 31.64
N ILE A 33 7.10 66.21 30.63
CA ILE A 33 6.68 66.28 29.23
C ILE A 33 5.50 65.30 29.10
N PRO A 34 4.32 65.75 28.60
CA PRO A 34 3.17 64.87 28.49
C PRO A 34 3.42 63.73 27.50
N VAL A 35 3.62 62.52 28.01
CA VAL A 35 3.92 61.32 27.21
C VAL A 35 2.95 60.19 27.55
N ALA A 36 2.50 59.48 26.51
CA ALA A 36 1.75 58.24 26.65
C ALA A 36 2.69 57.08 26.99
N THR A 37 2.37 56.34 28.05
CA THR A 37 3.18 55.19 28.53
C THR A 37 2.27 54.03 28.91
N ASN A 38 2.82 52.81 29.03
CA ASN A 38 2.12 51.63 29.54
C ASN A 38 0.81 51.30 28.79
N LEU A 39 0.86 51.28 27.46
CA LEU A 39 -0.26 50.82 26.65
C LEU A 39 -0.54 49.34 26.93
N VAL A 40 -1.79 49.05 27.31
CA VAL A 40 -2.34 47.70 27.43
C VAL A 40 -3.54 47.64 26.50
N ALA A 41 -3.49 46.78 25.49
CA ALA A 41 -4.61 46.55 24.59
C ALA A 41 -5.09 45.10 24.64
N GLN A 42 -6.39 44.93 24.40
CA GLN A 42 -7.08 43.64 24.31
C GLN A 42 -7.79 43.55 22.97
N GLY A 43 -7.78 42.37 22.37
CA GLY A 43 -8.41 42.11 21.09
C GLY A 43 -8.27 40.65 20.68
N PRO A 44 -9.04 40.20 19.67
CA PRO A 44 -8.96 38.84 19.17
C PRO A 44 -7.62 38.57 18.47
N ASN A 45 -7.04 37.41 18.77
CA ASN A 45 -5.89 36.85 18.07
C ASN A 45 -6.22 35.45 17.57
N GLY A 46 -5.51 35.00 16.54
CA GLY A 46 -5.62 33.65 16.01
C GLY A 46 -6.96 33.38 15.33
N VAL A 47 -7.36 32.10 15.29
CA VAL A 47 -8.49 31.63 14.50
C VAL A 47 -9.83 32.13 15.06
N GLN A 48 -10.65 32.71 14.18
CA GLN A 48 -11.98 33.22 14.49
C GLN A 48 -13.01 32.65 13.50
N ASN A 49 -14.28 32.61 13.91
CA ASN A 49 -15.38 32.17 13.05
C ASN A 49 -15.88 33.33 12.15
N PRO A 50 -16.21 33.07 10.87
CA PRO A 50 -16.88 34.07 10.01
C PRO A 50 -18.16 34.63 10.64
N GLY A 51 -18.38 35.92 10.44
CA GLY A 51 -19.51 36.67 10.99
C GLY A 51 -19.33 37.14 12.45
N THR A 52 -18.22 36.81 13.09
CA THR A 52 -17.88 37.36 14.41
C THR A 52 -17.58 38.86 14.34
N SER A 53 -17.83 39.58 15.44
CA SER A 53 -17.36 40.96 15.59
C SER A 53 -15.99 40.97 16.26
N LEU A 54 -15.02 41.65 15.66
CA LEU A 54 -13.66 41.78 16.19
C LEU A 54 -13.53 43.12 16.92
N THR A 55 -13.54 43.09 18.25
CA THR A 55 -13.46 44.30 19.08
C THR A 55 -12.09 44.43 19.70
N TYR A 56 -11.47 45.58 19.49
CA TYR A 56 -10.18 45.95 20.06
C TYR A 56 -10.39 47.10 21.05
N SER A 57 -9.77 47.02 22.22
CA SER A 57 -9.82 48.06 23.24
C SER A 57 -8.42 48.32 23.79
N ALA A 58 -8.15 49.55 24.20
CA ALA A 58 -6.84 49.97 24.67
C ALA A 58 -6.93 50.90 25.87
N THR A 59 -5.95 50.83 26.76
CA THR A 59 -5.75 51.82 27.82
C THR A 59 -4.26 52.16 27.91
N ALA A 60 -3.94 53.43 28.06
CA ALA A 60 -2.58 53.91 28.32
C ALA A 60 -2.59 54.98 29.42
N GLN A 61 -1.44 55.21 30.02
CA GLN A 61 -1.24 56.23 31.06
C GLN A 61 -0.72 57.53 30.45
N GLY A 62 -1.41 58.64 30.70
CA GLY A 62 -1.01 59.98 30.28
C GLY A 62 -0.46 60.79 31.45
N HIS A 63 0.84 61.04 31.46
CA HIS A 63 1.46 61.91 32.47
C HIS A 63 1.28 63.38 32.07
N GLY A 64 0.15 64.02 32.41
CA GLY A 64 -0.06 65.45 32.16
C GLY A 64 -0.81 65.81 30.86
N GLY A 65 -1.55 64.87 30.27
CA GLY A 65 -2.38 65.12 29.08
C GLY A 65 -3.43 64.03 28.81
N THR A 66 -4.47 64.36 28.04
CA THR A 66 -5.49 63.41 27.57
C THR A 66 -4.84 62.45 26.56
N ILE A 67 -5.04 61.15 26.74
CA ILE A 67 -4.62 60.13 25.78
C ILE A 67 -5.61 60.07 24.61
N GLU A 68 -5.09 59.96 23.40
CA GLU A 68 -5.82 59.67 22.19
C GLU A 68 -5.28 58.42 21.51
N TYR A 69 -6.17 57.65 20.88
CA TYR A 69 -5.89 56.37 20.26
C TYR A 69 -6.19 56.41 18.76
N GLN A 70 -5.32 55.79 17.97
CA GLN A 70 -5.49 55.59 16.53
C GLN A 70 -5.42 54.10 16.20
N PHE A 71 -6.37 53.61 15.41
CA PHE A 71 -6.43 52.22 14.96
C PHE A 71 -6.11 52.11 13.47
N TRP A 72 -5.31 51.11 13.14
CA TRP A 72 -4.91 50.78 11.79
C TRP A 72 -5.27 49.33 11.48
N GLU A 73 -5.67 49.08 10.24
CA GLU A 73 -5.92 47.74 9.70
C GLU A 73 -4.99 47.53 8.49
N GLN A 74 -4.37 46.35 8.41
CA GLN A 74 -3.58 46.00 7.24
C GLN A 74 -4.44 45.36 6.16
N THR A 75 -4.23 45.79 4.92
CA THR A 75 -4.81 45.21 3.72
C THR A 75 -3.70 44.68 2.80
N ALA A 76 -4.08 44.01 1.70
CA ALA A 76 -3.13 43.66 0.64
C ALA A 76 -2.41 44.87 0.02
N SER A 77 -3.02 46.06 0.10
CA SER A 77 -2.43 47.33 -0.38
C SER A 77 -1.58 48.07 0.65
N GLY A 78 -1.48 47.54 1.88
CA GLY A 78 -0.76 48.17 3.00
C GLY A 78 -1.69 48.59 4.14
N TRP A 79 -1.13 49.34 5.09
CA TRP A 79 -1.81 49.80 6.29
C TRP A 79 -2.75 50.98 6.00
N LYS A 80 -3.95 50.92 6.55
CA LYS A 80 -4.99 51.96 6.45
C LYS A 80 -5.43 52.39 7.85
N VAL A 81 -5.53 53.70 8.07
CA VAL A 81 -6.18 54.25 9.28
C VAL A 81 -7.67 53.94 9.22
N VAL A 82 -8.18 53.24 10.22
CA VAL A 82 -9.61 52.92 10.37
C VAL A 82 -10.30 53.77 11.44
N GLN A 83 -9.52 54.30 12.39
CA GLN A 83 -9.95 55.30 13.36
C GLN A 83 -8.79 56.24 13.65
N ASN A 84 -8.97 57.53 13.40
CA ASN A 84 -7.93 58.53 13.68
C ASN A 84 -7.83 58.84 15.19
N TYR A 85 -6.75 59.50 15.60
CA TYR A 85 -6.54 59.89 17.00
C TYR A 85 -7.76 60.59 17.59
N SER A 86 -8.28 60.01 18.67
CA SER A 86 -9.35 60.55 19.50
C SER A 86 -9.34 59.89 20.88
N PRO A 87 -10.07 60.41 21.88
CA PRO A 87 -10.23 59.74 23.17
C PRO A 87 -10.94 58.38 23.10
N GLN A 88 -11.57 58.04 21.95
CA GLN A 88 -12.22 56.74 21.75
C GLN A 88 -11.16 55.64 21.72
N ASN A 89 -11.19 54.79 22.73
CA ASN A 89 -10.17 53.77 22.97
C ASN A 89 -10.58 52.36 22.51
N SER A 90 -11.63 52.26 21.71
CA SER A 90 -12.10 51.01 21.13
C SER A 90 -12.44 51.15 19.66
N PHE A 91 -12.31 50.04 18.93
CA PHE A 91 -12.66 49.88 17.52
C PHE A 91 -13.23 48.49 17.29
N THR A 92 -14.30 48.37 16.49
CA THR A 92 -14.95 47.08 16.19
C THR A 92 -15.14 46.88 14.69
N ILE A 93 -14.71 45.73 14.18
CA ILE A 93 -15.07 45.24 12.84
C ILE A 93 -16.29 44.34 13.01
N HIS A 94 -17.45 44.78 12.52
CA HIS A 94 -18.68 44.01 12.61
C HIS A 94 -18.80 42.99 11.49
N ASN A 95 -19.34 41.80 11.82
CA ASN A 95 -19.65 40.75 10.86
C ASN A 95 -18.46 40.43 9.93
N ALA A 96 -17.29 40.15 10.53
CA ALA A 96 -16.05 39.95 9.78
C ALA A 96 -16.20 38.79 8.78
N ALA A 97 -15.95 39.09 7.50
CA ALA A 97 -15.92 38.08 6.45
C ALA A 97 -14.67 37.21 6.57
N ALA A 98 -14.60 36.12 5.79
CA ALA A 98 -13.41 35.29 5.77
C ALA A 98 -12.19 36.12 5.28
N GLY A 99 -11.13 36.16 6.08
CA GLY A 99 -10.00 37.07 5.90
C GLY A 99 -9.06 37.07 7.10
N SER A 100 -7.85 37.56 6.89
CA SER A 100 -6.95 37.94 7.98
C SER A 100 -7.10 39.43 8.27
N TYR A 101 -7.12 39.77 9.56
CA TYR A 101 -7.30 41.13 10.07
C TYR A 101 -6.15 41.50 11.02
N PRO A 102 -4.98 41.88 10.49
CA PRO A 102 -3.94 42.51 11.30
C PRO A 102 -4.37 43.93 11.70
N VAL A 103 -4.46 44.17 13.00
CA VAL A 103 -4.88 45.46 13.57
C VAL A 103 -3.83 45.98 14.53
N ALA A 104 -3.50 47.26 14.42
CA ALA A 104 -2.59 47.96 15.32
C ALA A 104 -3.30 49.11 16.01
N VAL A 105 -3.07 49.27 17.32
CA VAL A 105 -3.53 50.43 18.09
C VAL A 105 -2.32 51.22 18.57
N TYR A 106 -2.34 52.53 18.33
CA TYR A 106 -1.32 53.48 18.77
C TYR A 106 -1.93 54.43 19.80
N ALA A 107 -1.16 54.85 20.80
CA ALA A 107 -1.56 55.85 21.77
C ALA A 107 -0.53 56.98 21.90
N LEU A 108 -1.02 58.22 21.97
CA LEU A 108 -0.26 59.45 22.19
C LEU A 108 -1.06 60.39 23.11
N THR A 109 -0.42 61.38 23.72
CA THR A 109 -1.15 62.51 24.32
C THR A 109 -1.60 63.50 23.25
N ALA A 110 -2.69 64.24 23.51
CA ALA A 110 -3.14 65.32 22.64
C ALA A 110 -2.06 66.40 22.38
N GLN A 111 -1.14 66.60 23.33
CA GLN A 111 0.01 67.49 23.18
C GLN A 111 1.06 66.93 22.19
N GLN A 112 1.40 65.63 22.31
CA GLN A 112 2.32 64.97 21.37
C GLN A 112 1.78 64.99 19.93
N ILE A 113 0.48 64.82 19.77
CA ILE A 113 -0.19 64.89 18.46
C ILE A 113 -0.07 66.29 17.86
N LYS A 114 -0.33 67.34 18.65
CA LYS A 114 -0.16 68.74 18.22
C LYS A 114 1.29 69.09 17.88
N ALA A 115 2.25 68.51 18.60
CA ALA A 115 3.68 68.69 18.36
C ALA A 115 4.20 67.87 17.16
N GLY A 116 3.44 66.87 16.69
CA GLY A 116 3.87 65.96 15.62
C GLY A 116 4.88 64.91 16.07
N ASP A 117 4.88 64.54 17.36
CA ASP A 117 5.83 63.64 17.99
C ASP A 117 5.51 62.14 17.75
N TRP A 118 5.25 61.76 16.50
CA TRP A 118 4.76 60.42 16.13
C TRP A 118 5.67 59.28 16.57
N SER A 119 6.99 59.53 16.63
CA SER A 119 7.97 58.52 17.06
C SER A 119 7.85 58.14 18.54
N GLN A 120 7.08 58.88 19.32
CA GLN A 120 6.82 58.61 20.73
C GLN A 120 5.57 57.74 20.95
N ALA A 121 4.90 57.31 19.90
CA ALA A 121 3.69 56.50 20.01
C ALA A 121 4.02 55.10 20.55
N VAL A 122 3.37 54.74 21.65
CA VAL A 122 3.33 53.34 22.11
C VAL A 122 2.25 52.61 21.32
N HIS A 123 2.50 51.35 20.95
CA HIS A 123 1.58 50.58 20.12
C HIS A 123 1.56 49.10 20.47
N GLN A 124 0.47 48.43 20.09
CA GLN A 124 0.29 46.98 20.18
C GLN A 124 -0.44 46.47 18.94
N GLN A 125 -0.13 45.24 18.52
CA GLN A 125 -0.69 44.60 17.33
C GLN A 125 -1.45 43.32 17.68
N PHE A 126 -2.43 43.01 16.84
CA PHE A 126 -3.29 41.83 16.89
C PHE A 126 -3.43 41.25 15.50
N VAL A 127 -3.64 39.94 15.40
CA VAL A 127 -3.95 39.29 14.11
C VAL A 127 -5.04 38.26 14.32
N ALA A 128 -6.22 38.53 13.76
CA ALA A 128 -7.35 37.62 13.77
C ALA A 128 -7.52 36.96 12.38
N ASN A 129 -7.50 35.63 12.35
CA ASN A 129 -7.67 34.81 11.15
C ASN A 129 -9.12 34.29 11.08
N VAL A 130 -10.00 35.01 10.40
CA VAL A 130 -11.42 34.68 10.32
C VAL A 130 -11.64 33.73 9.15
N GLY A 131 -11.96 32.46 9.39
CA GLY A 131 -12.19 31.48 8.32
C GLY A 131 -11.02 31.32 7.33
N SER A 132 -9.82 31.75 7.72
CA SER A 132 -8.58 31.52 6.96
C SER A 132 -8.12 30.08 7.17
N GLN A 133 -7.44 29.53 6.17
CA GLN A 133 -6.98 28.15 6.20
C GLN A 133 -5.75 27.95 5.34
N VAL A 134 -5.05 26.85 5.56
CA VAL A 134 -4.00 26.34 4.68
C VAL A 134 -4.29 24.87 4.40
N ILE A 135 -4.08 24.43 3.17
CA ILE A 135 -4.21 23.04 2.75
C ILE A 135 -2.82 22.50 2.44
N LEU A 136 -2.46 21.35 3.01
CA LEU A 136 -1.22 20.65 2.75
C LEU A 136 -1.45 19.47 1.81
N THR A 137 -0.64 19.37 0.76
CA THR A 137 -0.60 18.22 -0.14
C THR A 137 0.83 17.73 -0.30
N ALA A 138 1.01 16.41 -0.33
CA ALA A 138 2.28 15.78 -0.66
C ALA A 138 2.23 15.24 -2.09
N SER A 139 3.37 15.25 -2.81
CA SER A 139 3.45 14.73 -4.18
C SER A 139 3.13 13.23 -4.30
N SER A 140 3.15 12.50 -3.19
CA SER A 140 2.69 11.11 -3.07
C SER A 140 2.33 10.79 -1.63
N SER A 141 1.39 9.86 -1.42
CA SER A 141 1.09 9.27 -0.10
C SER A 141 2.12 8.21 0.33
N SER A 142 3.01 7.78 -0.58
CA SER A 142 4.13 6.92 -0.24
C SER A 142 5.35 7.06 -1.16
N ILE A 143 6.54 6.83 -0.61
CA ILE A 143 7.80 7.09 -1.32
C ILE A 143 8.92 6.15 -0.87
N SER A 144 9.99 6.01 -1.67
CA SER A 144 11.21 5.33 -1.23
C SER A 144 12.10 6.27 -0.42
N THR A 145 12.88 5.75 0.51
CA THR A 145 13.85 6.56 1.24
C THR A 145 14.88 7.12 0.27
N ASN A 146 15.36 8.33 0.57
CA ASN A 146 16.24 9.17 -0.24
C ASN A 146 15.63 9.76 -1.52
N GLU A 147 14.45 9.32 -1.97
CA GLU A 147 13.74 10.02 -3.04
C GLU A 147 13.19 11.37 -2.55
N PRO A 148 13.16 12.41 -3.40
CA PRO A 148 12.64 13.73 -3.02
C PRO A 148 11.11 13.70 -2.86
N LEU A 149 10.63 14.07 -1.68
CA LEU A 149 9.21 14.33 -1.43
C LEU A 149 8.96 15.83 -1.42
N THR A 150 8.03 16.30 -2.25
CA THR A 150 7.66 17.72 -2.29
C THR A 150 6.30 17.94 -1.63
N LEU A 151 6.28 18.85 -0.66
CA LEU A 151 5.08 19.36 0.00
C LEU A 151 4.65 20.66 -0.67
N THR A 152 3.34 20.82 -0.86
CA THR A 152 2.73 22.02 -1.43
C THR A 152 1.64 22.54 -0.50
N ALA A 153 1.68 23.83 -0.22
CA ALA A 153 0.72 24.53 0.63
C ALA A 153 -0.14 25.48 -0.20
N GLN A 154 -1.44 25.47 0.06
CA GLN A 154 -2.38 26.44 -0.50
C GLN A 154 -3.06 27.20 0.65
N ALA A 155 -2.66 28.46 0.84
CA ALA A 155 -3.30 29.34 1.82
C ALA A 155 -4.52 30.03 1.23
N LEU A 156 -5.57 30.19 2.03
CA LEU A 156 -6.81 30.85 1.67
C LEU A 156 -7.13 31.91 2.73
N HIS A 157 -7.54 33.09 2.25
CA HIS A 157 -7.93 34.24 3.09
C HIS A 157 -6.81 34.74 4.02
N LEU A 158 -5.56 34.70 3.57
CA LEU A 158 -4.40 35.38 4.19
C LEU A 158 -3.86 36.46 3.25
N ILE A 159 -3.21 37.48 3.82
CA ILE A 159 -2.58 38.58 3.10
C ILE A 159 -1.11 38.23 2.85
N ASN A 160 -0.74 38.00 1.59
CA ASN A 160 0.64 37.71 1.16
C ASN A 160 1.33 36.63 2.02
N PRO A 161 0.76 35.42 2.11
CA PRO A 161 1.13 34.43 3.11
C PRO A 161 2.61 34.01 3.06
N VAL A 162 3.16 33.76 4.23
CA VAL A 162 4.44 33.05 4.43
C VAL A 162 4.18 31.70 5.09
N TYR A 163 5.02 30.72 4.79
CA TYR A 163 4.82 29.32 5.12
C TYR A 163 5.98 28.76 5.94
N GLN A 164 5.67 27.89 6.88
CA GLN A 164 6.63 27.08 7.61
C GLN A 164 6.22 25.61 7.54
N PHE A 165 7.11 24.77 7.02
CA PHE A 165 6.90 23.33 6.91
C PHE A 165 7.66 22.58 7.99
N TRP A 166 7.03 21.56 8.55
CA TRP A 166 7.59 20.62 9.51
C TRP A 166 7.28 19.19 9.10
N TYR A 167 8.19 18.28 9.44
CA TYR A 167 7.91 16.85 9.45
C TYR A 167 8.47 16.18 10.71
N LYS A 168 7.77 15.17 11.20
CA LYS A 168 8.23 14.28 12.25
C LYS A 168 8.74 12.98 11.62
N THR A 169 9.96 12.59 11.94
CA THR A 169 10.53 11.32 11.50
C THR A 169 9.82 10.12 12.17
N PRO A 170 9.93 8.90 11.62
CA PRO A 170 9.42 7.68 12.25
C PRO A 170 9.94 7.42 13.66
N ARG A 171 11.10 8.01 14.01
CA ARG A 171 11.72 7.95 15.36
C ARG A 171 11.28 9.09 16.28
N GLY A 172 10.32 9.90 15.86
CA GLY A 172 9.73 10.98 16.64
C GLY A 172 10.50 12.30 16.67
N GLN A 173 11.56 12.46 15.86
CA GLN A 173 12.31 13.72 15.76
C GLN A 173 11.62 14.69 14.81
N TRP A 174 11.40 15.94 15.25
CA TRP A 174 10.85 17.02 14.42
C TRP A 174 11.95 17.76 13.67
N VAL A 175 11.71 18.03 12.39
CA VAL A 175 12.55 18.87 11.53
C VAL A 175 11.66 19.89 10.85
N GLY A 176 12.09 21.16 10.83
CA GLY A 176 11.30 22.25 10.30
C GLY A 176 12.13 23.25 9.51
N SER A 177 11.42 24.04 8.70
CA SER A 177 11.95 25.23 8.01
C SER A 177 11.70 26.50 8.83
N ASN A 178 12.28 27.62 8.40
CA ASN A 178 11.83 28.95 8.85
C ASN A 178 10.65 29.42 7.98
N TYR A 179 9.91 30.44 8.42
CA TYR A 179 8.90 31.07 7.58
C TYR A 179 9.52 31.64 6.29
N GLY A 180 8.89 31.37 5.15
CA GLY A 180 9.32 31.87 3.84
C GLY A 180 8.15 32.05 2.87
N THR A 181 8.38 32.74 1.75
CA THR A 181 7.33 33.02 0.75
C THR A 181 7.05 31.84 -0.19
N SER A 182 7.91 30.81 -0.19
CA SER A 182 7.73 29.63 -1.03
C SER A 182 6.57 28.77 -0.49
N PRO A 183 5.54 28.48 -1.30
CA PRO A 183 4.46 27.57 -0.92
C PRO A 183 4.87 26.10 -1.06
N THR A 184 6.13 25.80 -1.37
CA THR A 184 6.65 24.43 -1.53
C THR A 184 7.87 24.18 -0.67
N PHE A 185 7.99 22.94 -0.18
CA PHE A 185 9.13 22.45 0.58
C PHE A 185 9.46 21.01 0.17
N THR A 186 10.72 20.75 -0.17
CA THR A 186 11.20 19.42 -0.58
C THR A 186 12.18 18.86 0.44
N PHE A 187 11.98 17.62 0.85
CA PHE A 187 12.93 16.88 1.69
C PHE A 187 13.09 15.44 1.23
N HIS A 188 14.13 14.76 1.72
CA HIS A 188 14.44 13.38 1.38
C HIS A 188 14.25 12.50 2.63
N PRO A 189 13.20 11.65 2.70
CA PRO A 189 13.00 10.75 3.83
C PRO A 189 14.20 9.81 3.98
N LYS A 190 14.92 9.90 5.11
CA LYS A 190 16.13 9.09 5.35
C LYS A 190 15.86 7.75 6.02
N GLN A 191 14.68 7.56 6.58
CA GLN A 191 14.31 6.38 7.37
C GLN A 191 13.03 5.78 6.81
N PRO A 192 12.89 4.45 6.76
CA PRO A 192 11.61 3.84 6.46
C PRO A 192 10.63 4.06 7.62
N GLY A 193 9.34 4.16 7.31
CA GLY A 193 8.26 4.38 8.27
C GLY A 193 7.37 5.58 7.94
N THR A 194 6.41 5.87 8.82
CA THR A 194 5.48 6.99 8.66
C THR A 194 6.11 8.31 9.13
N TYR A 195 5.91 9.35 8.33
CA TYR A 195 6.26 10.73 8.65
C TYR A 195 4.99 11.55 8.82
N ASP A 196 4.87 12.24 9.96
CA ASP A 196 3.80 13.21 10.20
C ASP A 196 4.23 14.54 9.59
N LEU A 197 3.37 15.18 8.81
CA LEU A 197 3.65 16.43 8.10
C LEU A 197 2.77 17.54 8.67
N VAL A 198 3.34 18.73 8.82
CA VAL A 198 2.60 19.94 9.25
C VAL A 198 3.03 21.12 8.40
N VAL A 199 2.08 21.95 8.00
CA VAL A 199 2.36 23.29 7.48
C VAL A 199 1.66 24.34 8.31
N TYR A 200 2.34 25.44 8.59
CA TYR A 200 1.80 26.66 9.14
C TYR A 200 1.82 27.75 8.06
N ALA A 201 0.79 28.57 7.99
CA ALA A 201 0.74 29.77 7.16
C ALA A 201 0.23 30.97 7.95
N LYS A 202 0.81 32.14 7.72
CA LYS A 202 0.44 33.40 8.37
C LYS A 202 0.71 34.61 7.48
N ASP A 203 0.16 35.76 7.85
CA ASP A 203 0.54 37.04 7.25
C ASP A 203 1.99 37.41 7.65
N PRO A 204 2.73 38.13 6.80
CA PRO A 204 4.13 38.49 7.09
C PRO A 204 4.31 39.28 8.38
N VAL A 205 3.33 40.11 8.76
CA VAL A 205 3.39 40.95 9.97
C VAL A 205 3.05 40.21 11.25
N ALA A 206 2.45 39.02 11.14
CA ALA A 206 2.04 38.25 12.29
C ALA A 206 3.28 37.70 13.03
N PRO A 207 3.28 37.64 14.37
CA PRO A 207 4.35 37.00 15.12
C PRO A 207 4.58 35.55 14.70
N ASP A 208 5.83 35.08 14.80
CA ASP A 208 6.24 33.70 14.43
C ASP A 208 5.82 32.68 15.52
N THR A 209 4.53 32.63 15.84
CA THR A 209 3.97 31.66 16.79
C THR A 209 2.75 30.97 16.19
N ALA A 210 2.44 29.78 16.72
CA ALA A 210 1.30 28.97 16.26
C ALA A 210 -0.05 29.67 16.49
N GLU A 211 -0.16 30.57 17.48
CA GLU A 211 -1.39 31.31 17.78
C GLU A 211 -1.86 32.14 16.57
N PHE A 212 -0.93 32.77 15.85
CA PHE A 212 -1.24 33.66 14.73
C PHE A 212 -1.20 32.97 13.37
N SER A 213 -1.04 31.65 13.35
CA SER A 213 -0.90 30.86 12.14
C SER A 213 -2.08 29.92 11.97
N VAL A 214 -2.55 29.75 10.74
CA VAL A 214 -3.41 28.62 10.38
C VAL A 214 -2.53 27.44 10.01
N TRP A 215 -3.00 26.22 10.26
CA TRP A 215 -2.18 25.03 10.04
C TRP A 215 -2.98 23.84 9.53
N ASN A 216 -2.28 22.90 8.91
CA ASN A 216 -2.85 21.64 8.42
C ASN A 216 -1.82 20.51 8.48
N THR A 217 -2.30 19.28 8.57
CA THR A 217 -1.50 18.05 8.73
C THR A 217 -1.74 17.05 7.62
N ALA A 218 -0.74 16.22 7.34
CA ALA A 218 -0.83 15.06 6.45
C ALA A 218 0.14 13.96 6.93
N GLU A 219 0.08 12.78 6.32
CA GLU A 219 1.03 11.69 6.58
C GLU A 219 1.58 11.11 5.29
N VAL A 220 2.80 10.57 5.34
CA VAL A 220 3.44 9.86 4.22
C VAL A 220 4.25 8.69 4.74
N THR A 221 4.23 7.55 4.03
CA THR A 221 5.07 6.39 4.37
C THR A 221 6.29 6.29 3.47
N ALA A 222 7.48 6.25 4.06
CA ALA A 222 8.74 5.99 3.36
C ALA A 222 9.15 4.52 3.46
N SER A 223 9.74 3.95 2.41
CA SER A 223 10.20 2.55 2.37
C SER A 223 11.64 2.42 1.89
N SER A 224 12.43 1.50 2.46
CA SER A 224 13.83 1.34 2.09
C SER A 224 13.96 0.77 0.67
N PRO A 225 14.79 1.35 -0.21
CA PRO A 225 15.02 0.83 -1.55
C PRO A 225 15.87 -0.46 -1.59
N ASN A 226 16.50 -0.86 -0.48
CA ASN A 226 17.52 -1.93 -0.45
C ASN A 226 17.19 -3.12 0.47
N SER A 227 15.92 -3.45 0.71
CA SER A 227 15.62 -4.79 1.24
C SER A 227 15.49 -5.76 0.07
N PRO A 228 16.24 -6.88 0.04
CA PRO A 228 16.09 -7.86 -1.04
C PRO A 228 14.62 -8.25 -1.18
N PRO A 229 14.12 -8.50 -2.41
CA PRO A 229 12.76 -8.98 -2.65
C PRO A 229 12.42 -10.12 -1.70
N LEU A 230 11.19 -10.16 -1.19
CA LEU A 230 10.76 -11.33 -0.42
C LEU A 230 10.68 -12.53 -1.36
N SER A 231 11.24 -13.65 -0.93
CA SER A 231 11.09 -14.95 -1.58
C SER A 231 10.60 -15.92 -0.51
N VAL A 232 9.29 -16.21 -0.53
CA VAL A 232 8.60 -16.95 0.53
C VAL A 232 8.30 -18.37 0.07
N GLY A 233 8.93 -19.37 0.68
CA GLY A 233 8.69 -20.78 0.35
C GLY A 233 7.65 -21.44 1.27
N TYR A 234 6.52 -21.89 0.72
CA TYR A 234 5.53 -22.66 1.49
C TYR A 234 5.91 -24.14 1.56
N GLY A 235 5.54 -24.84 2.63
CA GLY A 235 5.85 -26.26 2.76
C GLY A 235 5.47 -26.88 4.09
N ASN A 236 5.57 -28.21 4.18
CA ASN A 236 5.38 -28.93 5.45
C ASN A 236 6.69 -29.05 6.25
N PHE A 237 7.84 -28.97 5.58
CA PHE A 237 9.18 -29.09 6.15
C PHE A 237 9.34 -30.34 7.03
N SER A 238 8.88 -31.48 6.52
CA SER A 238 9.01 -32.78 7.20
C SER A 238 10.48 -33.23 7.20
N LEU A 239 11.03 -33.52 8.39
CA LEU A 239 12.42 -33.93 8.54
C LEU A 239 12.75 -35.28 7.87
N SER A 240 11.73 -36.11 7.59
CA SER A 240 11.90 -37.37 6.86
C SER A 240 12.18 -37.17 5.36
N GLY A 241 11.90 -35.99 4.82
CA GLY A 241 12.10 -35.70 3.41
C GLY A 241 13.53 -35.25 3.13
N THR A 242 14.45 -36.19 2.99
CA THR A 242 15.89 -35.94 2.76
C THR A 242 16.33 -36.04 1.31
N THR A 243 15.39 -36.24 0.39
CA THR A 243 15.63 -36.29 -1.06
C THR A 243 14.98 -35.10 -1.75
N PRO A 244 15.43 -34.75 -2.97
CA PRO A 244 14.69 -33.82 -3.81
C PRO A 244 13.20 -34.16 -3.82
N GLY A 245 12.34 -33.14 -3.64
CA GLY A 245 10.88 -33.29 -3.75
C GLY A 245 10.17 -33.03 -2.43
N SER A 246 10.95 -32.61 -1.44
CA SER A 246 10.55 -32.32 -0.09
C SER A 246 10.93 -30.88 0.23
N SER A 247 9.95 -30.13 0.76
CA SER A 247 10.19 -28.77 1.29
C SER A 247 11.35 -28.66 2.30
N TRP A 248 11.65 -29.72 3.09
CA TRP A 248 12.81 -29.70 4.00
C TRP A 248 14.12 -29.78 3.24
N TYR A 249 14.23 -30.73 2.31
CA TYR A 249 15.42 -30.89 1.47
C TYR A 249 15.69 -29.60 0.68
N ASP A 250 14.66 -29.05 0.05
CA ASP A 250 14.82 -27.88 -0.80
C ASP A 250 15.22 -26.64 0.00
N MET A 251 14.67 -26.46 1.21
CA MET A 251 15.08 -25.37 2.10
C MET A 251 16.57 -25.43 2.45
N ILE A 252 17.09 -26.60 2.86
CA ILE A 252 18.49 -26.71 3.32
C ILE A 252 19.50 -26.63 2.17
N HIS A 253 19.10 -26.91 0.92
CA HIS A 253 19.99 -26.83 -0.25
C HIS A 253 19.87 -25.49 -1.00
N HIS A 254 18.76 -24.77 -0.85
CA HIS A 254 18.46 -23.54 -1.61
C HIS A 254 18.03 -22.37 -0.72
N TYR A 255 18.45 -22.35 0.54
CA TYR A 255 18.14 -21.26 1.47
C TYR A 255 18.59 -19.88 0.95
N ASN A 256 19.68 -19.82 0.17
CA ASN A 256 20.20 -18.56 -0.39
C ASN A 256 19.25 -17.91 -1.41
N GLN A 257 18.23 -18.61 -1.90
CA GLN A 257 17.21 -18.10 -2.81
C GLN A 257 15.90 -17.75 -2.08
N LEU A 258 15.85 -17.93 -0.75
CA LEU A 258 14.70 -17.66 0.09
C LEU A 258 15.03 -16.56 1.09
N THR A 259 14.03 -15.76 1.45
CA THR A 259 14.13 -14.84 2.60
C THR A 259 13.31 -15.34 3.77
N THR A 260 12.28 -16.13 3.48
CA THR A 260 11.27 -16.55 4.43
C THR A 260 10.76 -17.94 4.09
N ILE A 261 10.47 -18.76 5.09
CA ILE A 261 9.66 -19.97 4.94
C ILE A 261 8.28 -19.76 5.56
N ALA A 262 7.27 -20.36 4.95
CA ALA A 262 5.88 -20.38 5.42
C ALA A 262 5.42 -21.82 5.73
N PRO A 263 5.73 -22.37 6.92
CA PRO A 263 5.36 -23.73 7.27
C PRO A 263 3.86 -23.97 7.51
N LEU A 264 3.33 -25.06 6.97
CA LEU A 264 1.91 -25.47 7.04
C LEU A 264 1.52 -26.20 8.34
N TRP A 265 2.14 -25.85 9.46
CA TRP A 265 2.08 -26.61 10.71
C TRP A 265 0.83 -26.39 11.56
N TYR A 266 0.03 -25.37 11.25
CA TYR A 266 -1.06 -24.95 12.13
C TYR A 266 -2.41 -24.88 11.42
N LYS A 267 -3.46 -25.25 12.16
CA LYS A 267 -4.86 -25.07 11.78
C LYS A 267 -5.59 -24.34 12.91
N ALA A 268 -6.16 -23.19 12.61
CA ALA A 268 -6.99 -22.43 13.54
C ALA A 268 -8.44 -22.91 13.48
N HIS A 269 -9.13 -22.78 14.62
CA HIS A 269 -10.55 -23.11 14.74
C HIS A 269 -11.35 -21.93 15.27
N ARG A 270 -12.62 -21.84 14.85
CA ARG A 270 -13.56 -20.80 15.30
C ARG A 270 -13.86 -20.85 16.81
N THR A 271 -13.51 -21.94 17.48
CA THR A 271 -13.59 -22.12 18.94
C THR A 271 -12.46 -21.41 19.69
N GLY A 272 -11.54 -20.77 18.98
CA GLY A 272 -10.41 -20.04 19.57
C GLY A 272 -9.14 -20.87 19.73
N SER A 273 -9.18 -22.15 19.34
CA SER A 273 -8.06 -23.09 19.50
C SER A 273 -7.18 -23.20 18.26
N LEU A 274 -5.90 -23.50 18.48
CA LEU A 274 -4.90 -23.78 17.46
C LEU A 274 -4.46 -25.25 17.50
N THR A 275 -4.63 -25.99 16.40
CA THR A 275 -4.08 -27.34 16.25
C THR A 275 -2.72 -27.29 15.58
N GLN A 276 -1.72 -27.84 16.26
CA GLN A 276 -0.39 -28.09 15.70
C GLN A 276 -0.35 -29.47 15.04
N THR A 277 0.04 -29.54 13.77
CA THR A 277 0.15 -30.80 13.01
C THR A 277 1.58 -31.33 12.92
N ALA A 278 2.59 -30.49 13.14
CA ALA A 278 3.99 -30.90 13.21
C ALA A 278 4.40 -31.28 14.65
N SER A 279 5.37 -32.18 14.80
CA SER A 279 5.94 -32.45 16.13
C SER A 279 6.74 -31.24 16.63
N GLN A 280 6.83 -31.05 17.94
CA GLN A 280 7.64 -29.98 18.52
C GLN A 280 9.12 -30.10 18.11
N THR A 281 9.64 -31.33 18.00
CA THR A 281 10.99 -31.61 17.50
C THR A 281 11.17 -31.10 16.08
N GLN A 282 10.20 -31.32 15.18
CA GLN A 282 10.26 -30.80 13.82
C GLN A 282 10.29 -29.27 13.81
N ILE A 283 9.39 -28.63 14.56
CA ILE A 283 9.34 -27.17 14.66
C ILE A 283 10.68 -26.60 15.14
N THR A 284 11.18 -27.07 16.27
CA THR A 284 12.44 -26.58 16.84
C THR A 284 13.61 -26.82 15.89
N THR A 285 13.67 -27.96 15.21
CA THR A 285 14.74 -28.27 14.24
C THR A 285 14.69 -27.32 13.04
N VAL A 286 13.51 -27.13 12.45
CA VAL A 286 13.35 -26.26 11.27
C VAL A 286 13.61 -24.80 11.63
N VAL A 287 13.11 -24.32 12.77
CA VAL A 287 13.35 -22.94 13.23
C VAL A 287 14.84 -22.69 13.47
N ASN A 288 15.54 -23.61 14.13
CA ASN A 288 16.98 -23.46 14.39
C ASN A 288 17.80 -23.48 13.09
N GLN A 289 17.42 -24.33 12.14
CA GLN A 289 18.06 -24.35 10.82
C GLN A 289 17.79 -23.05 10.07
N ALA A 290 16.54 -22.60 10.00
CA ALA A 290 16.17 -21.33 9.37
C ALA A 290 16.93 -20.15 9.98
N ALA A 291 17.08 -20.10 11.31
CA ALA A 291 17.85 -19.07 11.98
C ALA A 291 19.35 -19.10 11.61
N THR A 292 19.92 -20.30 11.46
CA THR A 292 21.33 -20.50 11.01
C THR A 292 21.51 -19.97 9.59
N GLU A 293 20.53 -20.19 8.72
CA GLU A 293 20.54 -19.74 7.33
C GLU A 293 19.93 -18.34 7.11
N HIS A 294 19.68 -17.59 8.19
CA HIS A 294 19.12 -16.24 8.15
C HIS A 294 17.73 -16.11 7.46
N LEU A 295 16.93 -17.18 7.49
CA LEU A 295 15.56 -17.19 7.00
C LEU A 295 14.57 -16.80 8.10
N ALA A 296 13.59 -15.96 7.75
CA ALA A 296 12.43 -15.73 8.63
C ALA A 296 11.46 -16.93 8.58
N VAL A 297 10.80 -17.22 9.70
CA VAL A 297 9.79 -18.28 9.81
C VAL A 297 8.43 -17.64 10.07
N TRP A 298 7.54 -17.72 9.08
CA TRP A 298 6.16 -17.21 9.13
C TRP A 298 5.15 -18.36 8.96
N PRO A 299 4.88 -19.16 10.00
CA PRO A 299 3.97 -20.29 9.86
C PRO A 299 2.62 -19.88 9.29
N THR A 300 2.08 -20.72 8.42
CA THR A 300 0.78 -20.51 7.80
C THR A 300 -0.31 -20.98 8.75
N ILE A 301 -1.19 -20.06 9.13
CA ILE A 301 -2.34 -20.30 9.98
C ILE A 301 -3.56 -20.50 9.08
N ARG A 302 -3.95 -21.76 8.90
CA ARG A 302 -5.04 -22.13 8.01
C ARG A 302 -6.37 -22.21 8.73
N MET A 303 -7.44 -21.73 8.08
CA MET A 303 -8.81 -22.00 8.52
C MET A 303 -9.75 -22.27 7.35
N ASN A 304 -10.26 -23.49 7.30
CA ASN A 304 -11.10 -23.98 6.19
C ASN A 304 -12.59 -23.87 6.50
N LYS A 305 -12.99 -22.79 7.19
CA LYS A 305 -14.38 -22.50 7.54
C LYS A 305 -14.67 -21.01 7.39
N PRO A 306 -15.85 -20.63 6.89
CA PRO A 306 -16.21 -19.22 6.82
C PRO A 306 -16.31 -18.59 8.20
N LEU A 307 -15.83 -17.35 8.27
CA LEU A 307 -15.95 -16.47 9.41
C LEU A 307 -17.40 -15.99 9.55
N PRO A 308 -18.09 -16.32 10.68
CA PRO A 308 -19.39 -15.74 10.96
C PRO A 308 -19.28 -14.22 11.17
N GLN A 309 -20.32 -13.48 10.79
CA GLN A 309 -20.36 -12.04 11.05
C GLN A 309 -20.15 -11.75 12.54
N GLY A 310 -19.23 -10.84 12.86
CA GLY A 310 -18.94 -10.42 14.23
C GLY A 310 -18.04 -11.37 15.02
N TRP A 311 -17.65 -12.53 14.46
CA TRP A 311 -16.79 -13.52 15.14
C TRP A 311 -15.47 -12.93 15.63
N ALA A 312 -14.88 -11.98 14.89
CA ALA A 312 -13.63 -11.33 15.26
C ALA A 312 -13.68 -10.53 16.59
N ASN A 313 -14.87 -10.27 17.12
CA ASN A 313 -15.08 -9.55 18.38
C ASN A 313 -15.46 -10.48 19.56
N THR A 314 -15.41 -11.81 19.38
CA THR A 314 -15.76 -12.76 20.44
C THR A 314 -14.57 -13.10 21.32
N GLU A 315 -14.85 -13.77 22.44
CA GLU A 315 -13.82 -14.31 23.34
C GLU A 315 -12.97 -15.37 22.62
N GLU A 316 -13.54 -16.16 21.72
CA GLU A 316 -12.81 -17.16 20.93
C GLU A 316 -11.78 -16.53 19.99
N ALA A 317 -12.14 -15.46 19.28
CA ALA A 317 -11.18 -14.74 18.42
C ALA A 317 -10.06 -14.11 19.26
N THR A 318 -10.39 -13.56 20.43
CA THR A 318 -9.42 -13.02 21.38
C THR A 318 -8.49 -14.11 21.91
N GLN A 319 -9.04 -15.27 22.25
CA GLN A 319 -8.28 -16.43 22.71
C GLN A 319 -7.36 -16.97 21.61
N LEU A 320 -7.80 -17.03 20.35
CA LEU A 320 -6.95 -17.42 19.23
C LEU A 320 -5.77 -16.48 19.04
N ILE A 321 -6.01 -15.16 19.11
CA ILE A 321 -4.92 -14.15 19.02
C ILE A 321 -3.90 -14.36 20.16
N LYS A 322 -4.38 -14.66 21.37
CA LYS A 322 -3.51 -14.98 22.50
C LYS A 322 -2.71 -16.26 22.27
N GLU A 323 -3.33 -17.33 21.78
CA GLU A 323 -2.64 -18.58 21.45
C GLU A 323 -1.58 -18.37 20.37
N LEU A 324 -1.91 -17.62 19.31
CA LEU A 324 -0.97 -17.29 18.24
C LEU A 324 0.22 -16.49 18.77
N THR A 325 -0.02 -15.42 19.53
CA THR A 325 1.08 -14.61 20.08
C THR A 325 1.97 -15.40 21.04
N GLN A 326 1.39 -16.23 21.93
CA GLN A 326 2.17 -17.11 22.81
C GLN A 326 2.98 -18.14 22.02
N THR A 327 2.36 -18.78 21.02
CA THR A 327 3.03 -19.77 20.16
C THR A 327 4.18 -19.15 19.40
N ALA A 328 4.02 -17.92 18.91
CA ALA A 328 5.05 -17.18 18.19
C ALA A 328 6.24 -16.84 19.09
N GLN A 329 5.98 -16.42 20.33
CA GLN A 329 7.03 -16.17 21.32
C GLN A 329 7.79 -17.45 21.67
N SER A 330 7.07 -18.53 22.01
CA SER A 330 7.68 -19.79 22.46
C SER A 330 8.55 -20.45 21.38
N ASN A 331 8.21 -20.26 20.10
CA ASN A 331 8.95 -20.84 18.99
C ASN A 331 9.79 -19.82 18.21
N HIS A 332 9.92 -18.59 18.71
CA HIS A 332 10.73 -17.52 18.10
C HIS A 332 10.37 -17.21 16.63
N TYR A 333 9.08 -17.25 16.28
CA TYR A 333 8.63 -16.89 14.94
C TYR A 333 8.75 -15.37 14.71
N GLN A 334 9.15 -14.98 13.49
CA GLN A 334 9.24 -13.57 13.10
C GLN A 334 7.90 -13.03 12.56
N GLY A 335 6.89 -13.88 12.45
CA GLY A 335 5.58 -13.50 11.94
C GLY A 335 4.68 -14.69 11.65
N TYR A 336 3.58 -14.42 10.97
CA TYR A 336 2.64 -15.42 10.47
C TYR A 336 2.16 -15.08 9.07
N THR A 337 1.75 -16.13 8.37
CA THR A 337 0.94 -16.04 7.15
C THR A 337 -0.48 -16.47 7.50
N LEU A 338 -1.48 -15.64 7.21
CA LEU A 338 -2.88 -15.95 7.46
C LEU A 338 -3.54 -16.46 6.18
N ASP A 339 -4.00 -17.71 6.20
CA ASP A 339 -4.52 -18.42 5.02
C ASP A 339 -5.98 -18.84 5.28
N PHE A 340 -6.87 -17.85 5.22
CA PHE A 340 -8.30 -17.99 5.51
C PHE A 340 -9.09 -17.90 4.19
N GLU A 341 -9.08 -18.99 3.41
CA GLU A 341 -9.61 -19.03 2.03
C GLU A 341 -11.14 -19.10 1.92
N SER A 342 -11.84 -19.47 2.99
CA SER A 342 -13.28 -19.73 2.97
C SER A 342 -14.14 -18.48 3.21
N LEU A 343 -13.97 -17.39 2.47
CA LEU A 343 -14.78 -16.17 2.68
C LEU A 343 -16.21 -16.28 2.13
N ASN A 344 -17.21 -16.04 2.99
CA ASN A 344 -18.60 -15.81 2.58
C ASN A 344 -18.85 -14.30 2.28
N THR A 345 -20.08 -13.94 1.92
CA THR A 345 -20.46 -12.56 1.55
C THR A 345 -20.19 -11.52 2.64
N THR A 346 -20.28 -11.89 3.92
CA THR A 346 -20.03 -11.00 5.08
C THR A 346 -18.66 -11.22 5.72
N GLY A 347 -17.87 -12.16 5.19
CA GLY A 347 -16.62 -12.62 5.79
C GLY A 347 -15.49 -11.61 5.65
N GLY A 348 -15.52 -10.79 4.60
CA GLY A 348 -14.49 -9.78 4.33
C GLY A 348 -14.31 -8.79 5.49
N SER A 349 -15.38 -8.17 5.98
CA SER A 349 -15.30 -7.22 7.10
C SER A 349 -14.87 -7.89 8.40
N THR A 350 -15.34 -9.12 8.64
CA THR A 350 -14.93 -9.90 9.82
C THR A 350 -13.45 -10.25 9.77
N LEU A 351 -12.93 -10.63 8.59
CA LEU A 351 -11.51 -10.86 8.38
C LEU A 351 -10.68 -9.60 8.66
N VAL A 352 -11.11 -8.44 8.18
CA VAL A 352 -10.41 -7.16 8.44
C VAL A 352 -10.30 -6.89 9.94
N THR A 353 -11.40 -7.03 10.69
CA THR A 353 -11.37 -6.83 12.15
C THR A 353 -10.40 -7.81 12.83
N PHE A 354 -10.43 -9.09 12.44
CA PHE A 354 -9.51 -10.08 12.99
C PHE A 354 -8.04 -9.75 12.65
N VAL A 355 -7.77 -9.39 11.40
CA VAL A 355 -6.43 -9.01 10.91
C VAL A 355 -5.93 -7.76 11.61
N SER A 356 -6.77 -6.75 11.84
CA SER A 356 -6.44 -5.56 12.63
C SER A 356 -5.99 -5.93 14.04
N ASN A 357 -6.80 -6.73 14.75
CA ASN A 357 -6.50 -7.11 16.14
C ASN A 357 -5.24 -8.00 16.22
N LEU A 358 -5.09 -8.95 15.31
CA LEU A 358 -3.92 -9.82 15.25
C LEU A 358 -2.65 -9.04 14.88
N ALA A 359 -2.71 -8.16 13.88
CA ALA A 359 -1.58 -7.32 13.48
C ALA A 359 -1.10 -6.45 14.63
N GLN A 360 -2.01 -5.78 15.34
CA GLN A 360 -1.67 -4.98 16.52
C GLN A 360 -0.92 -5.81 17.58
N ALA A 361 -1.42 -7.02 17.88
CA ALA A 361 -0.82 -7.90 18.87
C ALA A 361 0.57 -8.43 18.44
N LEU A 362 0.75 -8.75 17.15
CA LEU A 362 2.04 -9.19 16.59
C LEU A 362 3.05 -8.03 16.50
N HIS A 363 2.62 -6.85 16.05
CA HIS A 363 3.49 -5.67 15.88
C HIS A 363 4.03 -5.18 17.23
N ALA A 364 3.25 -5.30 18.30
CA ALA A 364 3.72 -5.04 19.68
C ALA A 364 4.93 -5.91 20.07
N GLN A 365 5.16 -7.01 19.37
CA GLN A 365 6.26 -7.95 19.57
C GLN A 365 7.27 -7.93 18.41
N ASN A 366 7.20 -6.91 17.55
CA ASN A 366 8.02 -6.75 16.34
C ASN A 366 7.88 -7.92 15.33
N GLN A 367 6.76 -8.64 15.37
CA GLN A 367 6.43 -9.71 14.42
C GLN A 367 5.66 -9.17 13.22
N LYS A 368 5.71 -9.90 12.10
CA LYS A 368 5.05 -9.53 10.84
C LYS A 368 3.77 -10.35 10.61
N LEU A 369 2.86 -9.78 9.83
CA LEU A 369 1.66 -10.47 9.35
C LEU A 369 1.58 -10.35 7.82
N MET A 370 1.56 -11.49 7.15
CA MET A 370 1.17 -11.63 5.75
C MET A 370 -0.23 -12.24 5.68
N VAL A 371 -1.05 -11.81 4.73
CA VAL A 371 -2.39 -12.39 4.49
C VAL A 371 -2.44 -12.91 3.07
N ASP A 372 -2.79 -14.19 2.93
CA ASP A 372 -3.07 -14.80 1.64
C ASP A 372 -4.45 -14.35 1.15
N VAL A 373 -4.50 -13.86 -0.10
CA VAL A 373 -5.70 -13.28 -0.71
C VAL A 373 -5.91 -13.82 -2.12
N LEU A 374 -7.16 -14.11 -2.46
CA LEU A 374 -7.53 -14.46 -3.83
C LEU A 374 -7.40 -13.24 -4.76
N PRO A 375 -7.13 -13.42 -6.07
CA PRO A 375 -6.82 -12.34 -6.99
C PRO A 375 -8.04 -11.48 -7.33
N LEU A 376 -7.86 -10.15 -7.31
CA LEU A 376 -8.82 -9.20 -7.86
C LEU A 376 -8.88 -9.33 -9.40
N PRO A 377 -9.99 -8.95 -10.06
CA PRO A 377 -11.19 -8.30 -9.51
C PRO A 377 -12.23 -9.27 -8.90
N ASP A 378 -12.07 -10.58 -9.07
CA ASP A 378 -13.08 -11.58 -8.66
C ASP A 378 -12.99 -11.96 -7.16
N SER A 379 -12.08 -11.34 -6.44
CA SER A 379 -11.83 -11.55 -5.02
C SER A 379 -12.87 -10.88 -4.12
N ARG A 380 -13.23 -11.57 -3.03
CA ARG A 380 -14.04 -11.03 -1.92
C ARG A 380 -13.20 -10.39 -0.82
N TYR A 381 -11.89 -10.41 -0.94
CA TYR A 381 -10.99 -9.87 0.08
C TYR A 381 -10.94 -8.34 -0.04
N PRO A 382 -11.17 -7.59 1.05
CA PRO A 382 -11.07 -6.13 1.06
C PRO A 382 -9.59 -5.70 1.13
N TYR A 383 -8.90 -5.68 -0.03
CA TYR A 383 -7.46 -5.45 -0.12
C TYR A 383 -7.01 -4.13 0.54
N ALA A 384 -7.73 -3.03 0.29
CA ALA A 384 -7.36 -1.71 0.82
C ALA A 384 -7.41 -1.67 2.34
N GLU A 385 -8.41 -2.31 2.94
CA GLU A 385 -8.62 -2.38 4.39
C GLU A 385 -7.65 -3.36 5.04
N LEU A 386 -7.38 -4.51 4.42
CA LEU A 386 -6.39 -5.46 4.92
C LEU A 386 -4.97 -4.86 4.93
N ALA A 387 -4.60 -4.12 3.89
CA ALA A 387 -3.28 -3.52 3.74
C ALA A 387 -2.97 -2.38 4.75
N GLN A 388 -4.00 -1.83 5.42
CA GLN A 388 -3.80 -0.87 6.52
C GLN A 388 -3.15 -1.53 7.74
N TYR A 389 -3.36 -2.83 7.93
CA TYR A 389 -2.95 -3.55 9.13
C TYR A 389 -1.88 -4.61 8.85
N ALA A 390 -2.04 -5.36 7.76
CA ALA A 390 -1.06 -6.37 7.35
C ALA A 390 0.24 -5.72 6.85
N ASN A 391 1.36 -6.40 7.06
CA ASN A 391 2.62 -5.98 6.44
C ASN A 391 2.60 -6.27 4.95
N TYR A 392 2.03 -7.42 4.57
CA TYR A 392 2.02 -7.89 3.20
C TYR A 392 0.69 -8.58 2.85
N LEU A 393 0.26 -8.45 1.61
CA LEU A 393 -0.75 -9.30 0.99
C LEU A 393 -0.07 -10.17 -0.06
N ASN A 394 -0.28 -11.47 0.01
CA ASN A 394 0.22 -12.42 -0.97
C ASN A 394 -0.93 -12.84 -1.88
N ILE A 395 -0.83 -12.46 -3.15
CA ILE A 395 -1.87 -12.74 -4.14
C ILE A 395 -1.71 -14.18 -4.60
N LEU A 396 -2.65 -15.04 -4.20
CA LEU A 396 -2.74 -16.43 -4.64
C LEU A 396 -3.30 -16.49 -6.07
N ALA A 397 -2.53 -16.00 -7.04
CA ALA A 397 -2.89 -16.01 -8.45
C ALA A 397 -2.69 -17.41 -9.05
N TYR A 398 -3.25 -18.44 -8.42
CA TYR A 398 -3.27 -19.83 -8.89
C TYR A 398 -4.30 -20.70 -8.16
N PRO A 399 -4.72 -21.82 -8.76
CA PRO A 399 -4.72 -22.03 -10.21
C PRO A 399 -5.86 -21.22 -10.87
N GLU A 400 -5.64 -20.66 -12.06
CA GLU A 400 -6.70 -20.04 -12.89
C GLU A 400 -7.72 -21.11 -13.33
N TYR A 401 -7.21 -22.19 -13.95
CA TYR A 401 -7.99 -23.38 -14.32
C TYR A 401 -7.60 -24.57 -13.45
N THR A 402 -8.55 -25.37 -12.98
CA THR A 402 -8.32 -26.40 -11.95
C THR A 402 -8.91 -27.75 -12.29
N THR A 403 -8.20 -28.85 -12.02
CA THR A 403 -8.70 -30.23 -12.22
C THR A 403 -9.88 -30.63 -11.32
N GLY A 404 -10.25 -29.78 -10.37
CA GLY A 404 -11.45 -29.91 -9.55
C GLY A 404 -12.75 -29.52 -10.28
N SER A 405 -13.64 -28.82 -9.57
CA SER A 405 -14.90 -28.35 -10.18
C SER A 405 -14.64 -27.13 -11.05
N PRO A 406 -15.02 -27.14 -12.34
CA PRO A 406 -14.93 -25.96 -13.20
C PRO A 406 -15.80 -24.81 -12.64
N SER A 407 -15.40 -23.57 -12.91
CA SER A 407 -16.19 -22.38 -12.61
C SER A 407 -16.78 -21.78 -13.89
N LEU A 408 -17.73 -20.85 -13.77
CA LEU A 408 -18.27 -20.11 -14.92
C LEU A 408 -17.21 -19.27 -15.64
N THR A 409 -16.12 -18.90 -14.95
CA THR A 409 -15.05 -18.05 -15.48
C THR A 409 -13.79 -18.83 -15.87
N ALA A 410 -13.65 -20.07 -15.42
CA ALA A 410 -12.56 -20.99 -15.78
C ALA A 410 -13.11 -22.39 -16.13
N PRO A 411 -13.77 -22.53 -17.28
CA PRO A 411 -14.21 -23.82 -17.83
C PRO A 411 -12.99 -24.58 -18.36
N ASN A 412 -12.42 -25.44 -17.53
CA ASN A 412 -11.30 -26.35 -17.86
C ASN A 412 -11.35 -26.94 -19.27
N PRO A 413 -10.23 -27.31 -19.89
CA PRO A 413 -8.85 -27.14 -19.44
C PRO A 413 -8.28 -25.79 -19.87
N GLY A 414 -7.28 -25.30 -19.14
CA GLY A 414 -6.61 -24.02 -19.41
C GLY A 414 -5.37 -23.81 -18.53
N PRO A 415 -4.67 -22.68 -18.68
CA PRO A 415 -3.43 -22.35 -17.97
C PRO A 415 -3.54 -22.43 -16.43
N THR A 416 -2.43 -22.71 -15.74
CA THR A 416 -2.40 -22.70 -14.28
C THR A 416 -2.29 -21.27 -13.74
N GLU A 417 -1.49 -20.41 -14.36
CA GLU A 417 -1.27 -19.00 -14.02
C GLU A 417 -1.14 -18.13 -15.29
N GLY A 418 -2.15 -18.16 -16.16
CA GLY A 418 -2.10 -17.48 -17.46
C GLY A 418 -1.68 -16.02 -17.32
N LEU A 419 -0.62 -15.62 -18.04
CA LEU A 419 -0.01 -14.29 -17.96
C LEU A 419 -1.02 -13.13 -18.10
N PRO A 420 -2.03 -13.18 -18.99
CA PRO A 420 -3.05 -12.14 -19.08
C PRO A 420 -3.87 -12.01 -17.80
N TRP A 421 -4.24 -13.13 -17.18
CA TRP A 421 -4.99 -13.17 -15.93
C TRP A 421 -4.16 -12.66 -14.76
N VAL A 422 -2.90 -13.11 -14.65
CA VAL A 422 -1.96 -12.60 -13.63
C VAL A 422 -1.72 -11.10 -13.79
N LYS A 423 -1.52 -10.59 -15.01
CA LYS A 423 -1.36 -9.15 -15.27
C LYS A 423 -2.61 -8.36 -14.88
N ALA A 424 -3.81 -8.91 -15.12
CA ALA A 424 -5.06 -8.29 -14.71
C ALA A 424 -5.16 -8.21 -13.16
N ALA A 425 -4.78 -9.28 -12.47
CA ALA A 425 -4.73 -9.33 -11.01
C ALA A 425 -3.74 -8.31 -10.43
N ILE A 426 -2.53 -8.24 -10.98
CA ILE A 426 -1.51 -7.24 -10.62
C ILE A 426 -2.06 -5.82 -10.81
N SER A 427 -2.63 -5.53 -11.98
CA SER A 427 -3.18 -4.21 -12.29
C SER A 427 -4.33 -3.83 -11.35
N ALA A 428 -5.19 -4.78 -11.00
CA ALA A 428 -6.28 -4.54 -10.06
C ALA A 428 -5.78 -4.29 -8.63
N ALA A 429 -4.80 -5.06 -8.16
CA ALA A 429 -4.21 -4.88 -6.82
C ALA A 429 -3.49 -3.53 -6.66
N LEU A 430 -2.73 -3.10 -7.68
CA LEU A 430 -2.01 -1.81 -7.66
C LEU A 430 -2.92 -0.58 -7.58
N LYS A 431 -4.21 -0.71 -7.91
CA LYS A 431 -5.18 0.40 -7.75
C LYS A 431 -5.53 0.66 -6.29
N VAL A 432 -5.32 -0.31 -5.40
CA VAL A 432 -5.83 -0.27 -4.02
C VAL A 432 -4.77 -0.53 -2.96
N VAL A 433 -3.63 -1.14 -3.30
CA VAL A 433 -2.54 -1.45 -2.37
C VAL A 433 -1.18 -1.03 -2.97
N PRO A 434 -0.31 -0.36 -2.20
CA PRO A 434 1.04 -0.05 -2.65
C PRO A 434 1.86 -1.30 -2.99
N ALA A 435 2.58 -1.27 -4.11
CA ALA A 435 3.38 -2.41 -4.60
C ALA A 435 4.34 -3.01 -3.55
N ARG A 436 4.93 -2.18 -2.68
CA ARG A 436 5.82 -2.60 -1.57
C ARG A 436 5.16 -3.49 -0.51
N GLN A 437 3.84 -3.65 -0.53
CA GLN A 437 3.08 -4.55 0.35
C GLN A 437 2.55 -5.79 -0.39
N LEU A 438 2.79 -5.93 -1.69
CA LEU A 438 2.24 -7.01 -2.50
C LEU A 438 3.30 -8.07 -2.80
N LEU A 439 2.93 -9.34 -2.67
CA LEU A 439 3.66 -10.47 -3.25
C LEU A 439 2.80 -11.14 -4.31
N LEU A 440 3.43 -11.66 -5.35
CA LEU A 440 2.79 -12.55 -6.31
C LEU A 440 3.08 -13.99 -5.91
N GLY A 441 2.04 -14.79 -5.72
CA GLY A 441 2.21 -16.23 -5.61
C GLY A 441 2.58 -16.84 -6.97
N ILE A 442 3.49 -17.82 -6.93
CA ILE A 442 3.94 -18.65 -8.04
C ILE A 442 3.67 -20.13 -7.67
N ALA A 443 3.07 -20.87 -8.58
CA ALA A 443 2.66 -22.25 -8.46
C ALA A 443 3.49 -23.13 -9.41
N PRO A 444 4.65 -23.67 -8.99
CA PRO A 444 5.49 -24.55 -9.82
C PRO A 444 4.87 -25.95 -10.00
N TYR A 445 3.66 -26.01 -10.54
CA TYR A 445 2.95 -27.21 -10.93
C TYR A 445 1.99 -26.88 -12.06
N GLY A 446 1.74 -27.86 -12.93
CA GLY A 446 0.70 -27.82 -13.93
C GLY A 446 -0.57 -28.56 -13.53
N GLN A 447 -1.57 -28.49 -14.38
CA GLN A 447 -2.86 -29.17 -14.25
C GLN A 447 -3.10 -30.01 -15.51
N SER A 448 -3.58 -31.24 -15.33
CA SER A 448 -3.82 -32.19 -16.42
C SER A 448 -5.26 -32.68 -16.47
N TRP A 449 -5.83 -32.84 -17.66
CA TRP A 449 -7.21 -33.29 -17.85
C TRP A 449 -7.32 -34.33 -18.96
N THR A 450 -8.02 -35.43 -18.67
CA THR A 450 -8.35 -36.44 -19.68
C THR A 450 -9.81 -36.29 -20.14
N TYR A 451 -10.00 -35.92 -21.41
CA TYR A 451 -11.30 -35.72 -22.03
C TYR A 451 -11.60 -36.82 -23.04
N THR A 452 -12.83 -37.33 -22.99
CA THR A 452 -13.33 -38.33 -23.94
C THR A 452 -14.72 -37.94 -24.40
N ASN A 453 -15.28 -38.68 -25.36
CA ASN A 453 -16.69 -38.53 -25.75
C ASN A 453 -17.70 -38.89 -24.63
N GLN A 454 -17.23 -39.41 -23.48
CA GLN A 454 -18.02 -39.63 -22.27
C GLN A 454 -17.83 -38.51 -21.23
N GLY A 455 -17.09 -37.45 -21.58
CA GLY A 455 -16.79 -36.32 -20.71
C GLY A 455 -15.45 -36.47 -20.00
N PHE A 456 -15.22 -35.57 -19.04
CA PHE A 456 -14.01 -35.54 -18.21
C PHE A 456 -13.96 -36.76 -17.29
N GLN A 457 -12.87 -37.53 -17.37
CA GLN A 457 -12.70 -38.77 -16.61
C GLN A 457 -11.84 -38.57 -15.35
N SER A 458 -10.77 -37.78 -15.44
CA SER A 458 -9.86 -37.49 -14.32
C SER A 458 -8.84 -36.40 -14.68
N GLY A 459 -8.29 -35.76 -13.64
CA GLY A 459 -7.21 -34.80 -13.76
C GLY A 459 -6.34 -34.73 -12.49
N LEU A 460 -5.10 -34.27 -12.64
CA LEU A 460 -4.10 -34.20 -11.56
C LEU A 460 -3.24 -32.94 -11.68
N ALA A 461 -2.75 -32.46 -10.54
CA ALA A 461 -1.65 -31.51 -10.51
C ALA A 461 -0.31 -32.21 -10.73
N ILE A 462 0.55 -31.66 -11.59
CA ILE A 462 1.85 -32.23 -11.97
C ILE A 462 2.96 -31.28 -11.49
N PRO A 463 3.87 -31.66 -10.59
CA PRO A 463 4.96 -30.79 -10.17
C PRO A 463 5.88 -30.36 -11.33
N ASP A 464 6.37 -29.12 -11.32
CA ASP A 464 7.33 -28.58 -12.30
C ASP A 464 8.55 -29.49 -12.48
N ARG A 465 9.07 -30.09 -11.39
CA ARG A 465 10.15 -31.08 -11.53
C ARG A 465 9.77 -32.29 -12.38
N THR A 466 8.58 -32.84 -12.16
CA THR A 466 8.10 -33.97 -12.97
C THR A 466 7.91 -33.53 -14.41
N ILE A 467 7.50 -32.29 -14.65
CA ILE A 467 7.41 -31.71 -15.99
C ILE A 467 8.82 -31.65 -16.61
N GLU A 468 9.78 -31.00 -15.97
CA GLU A 468 11.16 -30.87 -16.47
C GLU A 468 11.82 -32.22 -16.77
N GLU A 469 11.68 -33.20 -15.87
CA GLU A 469 12.20 -34.56 -16.07
C GLU A 469 11.59 -35.25 -17.31
N ASN A 470 10.31 -34.98 -17.61
CA ASN A 470 9.59 -35.63 -18.70
C ASN A 470 9.63 -34.85 -20.02
N LEU A 471 9.88 -33.54 -20.01
CA LEU A 471 9.79 -32.69 -21.21
C LEU A 471 10.67 -33.18 -22.37
N ALA A 472 11.87 -33.69 -22.06
CA ALA A 472 12.76 -34.26 -23.07
C ALA A 472 12.21 -35.54 -23.72
N HIS A 473 11.44 -36.34 -22.96
CA HIS A 473 10.78 -37.55 -23.44
C HIS A 473 9.45 -37.27 -24.15
N GLN A 474 8.94 -36.04 -24.04
CA GLN A 474 7.68 -35.57 -24.64
C GLN A 474 7.95 -34.65 -25.86
N ALA A 475 9.09 -34.79 -26.53
CA ALA A 475 9.42 -33.98 -27.70
C ALA A 475 8.32 -34.11 -28.79
N GLY A 476 7.79 -32.97 -29.25
CA GLY A 476 6.68 -32.90 -30.21
C GLY A 476 5.27 -33.07 -29.60
N GLN A 477 5.18 -33.31 -28.28
CA GLN A 477 3.90 -33.41 -27.57
C GLN A 477 3.51 -32.12 -26.83
N TRP A 478 4.39 -31.12 -26.78
CA TRP A 478 4.13 -29.84 -26.14
C TRP A 478 4.38 -28.65 -27.07
N VAL A 479 3.72 -27.54 -26.76
CA VAL A 479 3.96 -26.23 -27.37
C VAL A 479 3.95 -25.16 -26.26
N PHE A 480 4.73 -24.09 -26.45
CA PHE A 480 4.67 -22.93 -25.58
C PHE A 480 3.67 -21.92 -26.16
N ASP A 481 2.65 -21.54 -25.38
CA ASP A 481 1.71 -20.49 -25.77
C ASP A 481 2.25 -19.13 -25.29
N PRO A 482 2.75 -18.26 -26.18
CA PRO A 482 3.33 -16.97 -25.79
C PRO A 482 2.29 -15.95 -25.30
N VAL A 483 0.99 -16.19 -25.54
CA VAL A 483 -0.08 -15.34 -25.01
C VAL A 483 -0.30 -15.66 -23.54
N GLN A 484 -0.36 -16.95 -23.20
CA GLN A 484 -0.52 -17.40 -21.81
C GLN A 484 0.80 -17.39 -21.03
N GLY A 485 1.94 -17.47 -21.71
CA GLY A 485 3.24 -17.60 -21.06
C GLY A 485 3.46 -18.98 -20.43
N GLU A 486 2.76 -20.02 -20.90
CA GLU A 486 2.77 -21.36 -20.32
C GLU A 486 2.89 -22.46 -21.39
N LEU A 487 3.27 -23.67 -20.96
CA LEU A 487 3.28 -24.84 -21.82
C LEU A 487 1.92 -25.52 -21.88
N GLN A 488 1.48 -25.82 -23.11
CA GLN A 488 0.41 -26.77 -23.37
C GLN A 488 1.02 -28.11 -23.79
N ILE A 489 0.74 -29.17 -23.04
CA ILE A 489 1.21 -30.53 -23.34
C ILE A 489 0.02 -31.42 -23.70
N SER A 490 0.14 -32.23 -24.75
CA SER A 490 -0.86 -33.22 -25.17
C SER A 490 -0.27 -34.63 -25.09
N THR A 491 -0.83 -35.46 -24.23
CA THR A 491 -0.35 -36.83 -23.96
C THR A 491 -1.53 -37.80 -23.89
N GLY A 492 -1.26 -39.08 -23.58
CA GLY A 492 -2.28 -40.11 -23.45
C GLY A 492 -2.52 -40.89 -24.74
N SER A 493 -3.70 -41.46 -24.88
CA SER A 493 -4.09 -42.17 -26.11
C SER A 493 -4.52 -41.18 -27.19
N THR A 494 -4.42 -41.53 -28.47
CA THR A 494 -4.85 -40.61 -29.53
C THR A 494 -6.31 -40.21 -29.35
N ALA A 495 -6.58 -38.90 -29.31
CA ALA A 495 -7.93 -38.40 -29.13
C ALA A 495 -8.87 -38.90 -30.24
N THR A 496 -10.15 -39.03 -29.90
CA THR A 496 -11.19 -39.43 -30.86
C THR A 496 -12.09 -38.25 -31.15
N ALA A 497 -12.19 -37.87 -32.43
CA ALA A 497 -13.11 -36.84 -32.87
C ALA A 497 -14.56 -37.26 -32.54
N PRO A 498 -15.39 -36.37 -31.97
CA PRO A 498 -16.79 -36.68 -31.70
C PRO A 498 -17.57 -37.04 -32.96
N SER A 499 -18.54 -37.94 -32.84
CA SER A 499 -19.46 -38.28 -33.92
C SER A 499 -20.29 -37.07 -34.35
N ALA A 500 -20.36 -36.82 -35.66
CA ALA A 500 -21.24 -35.81 -36.25
C ALA A 500 -22.68 -36.35 -36.45
N PRO A 501 -23.70 -35.48 -36.53
CA PRO A 501 -23.61 -34.02 -36.42
C PRO A 501 -23.66 -33.52 -34.97
N LEU A 502 -22.95 -32.42 -34.71
CA LEU A 502 -23.16 -31.61 -33.51
C LEU A 502 -23.65 -30.23 -33.94
N SER A 503 -24.78 -29.79 -33.38
CA SER A 503 -25.44 -28.53 -33.73
C SER A 503 -25.66 -27.67 -32.49
N ALA A 504 -26.03 -26.41 -32.72
CA ALA A 504 -26.46 -25.48 -31.69
C ALA A 504 -27.45 -26.14 -30.73
N ASN A 505 -27.19 -26.00 -29.43
CA ASN A 505 -27.98 -26.61 -28.37
C ASN A 505 -27.96 -25.71 -27.12
N SER A 506 -28.80 -26.01 -26.14
CA SER A 506 -28.87 -25.28 -24.86
C SER A 506 -28.50 -26.15 -23.66
N SER A 507 -28.07 -27.39 -23.90
CA SER A 507 -27.83 -28.39 -22.86
C SER A 507 -26.45 -29.00 -23.05
N SER A 508 -25.71 -29.14 -21.95
CA SER A 508 -24.35 -29.66 -21.97
C SER A 508 -24.30 -31.08 -22.53
N ASN A 509 -23.39 -31.32 -23.47
CA ASN A 509 -23.15 -32.61 -24.11
C ASN A 509 -21.65 -32.98 -23.98
N PRO A 510 -21.30 -34.14 -23.40
CA PRO A 510 -19.91 -34.57 -23.25
C PRO A 510 -19.11 -34.66 -24.56
N ALA A 511 -19.77 -35.03 -25.66
CA ALA A 511 -19.15 -35.06 -26.99
C ALA A 511 -18.79 -33.65 -27.48
N VAL A 512 -19.59 -32.64 -27.13
CA VAL A 512 -19.29 -31.23 -27.44
C VAL A 512 -18.16 -30.70 -26.55
N GLN A 513 -18.09 -31.12 -25.28
CA GLN A 513 -16.95 -30.77 -24.40
C GLN A 513 -15.64 -31.30 -24.98
N ASN A 514 -15.66 -32.56 -25.44
CA ASN A 514 -14.51 -33.15 -26.11
C ASN A 514 -14.16 -32.43 -27.42
N LEU A 515 -15.14 -32.02 -28.22
CA LEU A 515 -14.90 -31.19 -29.41
C LEU A 515 -14.20 -29.89 -29.05
N GLN A 516 -14.72 -29.15 -28.07
CA GLN A 516 -14.17 -27.86 -27.62
C GLN A 516 -12.73 -28.02 -27.12
N ASN A 517 -12.47 -29.08 -26.34
CA ASN A 517 -11.12 -29.41 -25.86
C ASN A 517 -10.15 -29.65 -27.02
N ILE A 518 -10.52 -30.50 -27.98
CA ILE A 518 -9.66 -30.82 -29.14
C ILE A 518 -9.42 -29.56 -29.98
N LEU A 519 -10.45 -28.73 -30.21
CA LEU A 519 -10.33 -27.48 -30.97
C LEU A 519 -9.37 -26.49 -30.30
N ASN A 520 -9.37 -26.38 -28.96
CA ASN A 520 -8.41 -25.54 -28.24
C ASN A 520 -6.97 -25.94 -28.57
N VAL A 521 -6.67 -27.25 -28.58
CA VAL A 521 -5.31 -27.74 -28.88
C VAL A 521 -4.97 -27.59 -30.35
N VAL A 522 -5.87 -27.98 -31.25
CA VAL A 522 -5.62 -27.95 -32.70
C VAL A 522 -5.40 -26.53 -33.20
N LEU A 523 -6.27 -25.59 -32.81
CA LEU A 523 -6.17 -24.20 -33.25
C LEU A 523 -4.97 -23.48 -32.64
N LEU A 524 -4.60 -23.78 -31.39
CA LEU A 524 -3.36 -23.29 -30.78
C LEU A 524 -2.14 -23.74 -31.60
N ARG A 525 -2.00 -25.05 -31.85
CA ARG A 525 -0.85 -25.60 -32.60
C ARG A 525 -0.79 -25.09 -34.03
N TYR A 526 -1.95 -24.98 -34.69
CA TYR A 526 -2.03 -24.39 -36.02
C TYR A 526 -1.53 -22.94 -36.02
N ALA A 527 -2.01 -22.11 -35.09
CA ALA A 527 -1.58 -20.72 -35.00
C ALA A 527 -0.07 -20.60 -34.78
N LEU A 528 0.49 -21.37 -33.84
CA LEU A 528 1.93 -21.35 -33.53
C LEU A 528 2.80 -21.81 -34.71
N SER A 529 2.42 -22.90 -35.39
CA SER A 529 3.17 -23.40 -36.56
C SER A 529 3.15 -22.44 -37.76
N HIS A 530 2.18 -21.51 -37.81
CA HIS A 530 2.02 -20.53 -38.88
C HIS A 530 2.40 -19.10 -38.46
N ASN A 531 3.00 -18.92 -37.27
CA ASN A 531 3.34 -17.61 -36.70
C ASN A 531 2.13 -16.65 -36.57
N LEU A 532 0.96 -17.20 -36.27
CA LEU A 532 -0.25 -16.45 -35.96
C LEU A 532 -0.43 -16.31 -34.45
N THR A 533 -1.23 -15.33 -34.02
CA THR A 533 -1.63 -15.20 -32.61
C THR A 533 -2.61 -16.32 -32.25
N PRO A 534 -2.34 -17.13 -31.21
CA PRO A 534 -3.29 -18.10 -30.70
C PRO A 534 -4.66 -17.47 -30.40
N PRO A 535 -5.78 -18.14 -30.77
CA PRO A 535 -7.10 -17.67 -30.39
C PRO A 535 -7.35 -17.84 -28.89
N ALA A 536 -8.36 -17.14 -28.37
CA ALA A 536 -8.82 -17.34 -26.99
C ALA A 536 -9.34 -18.78 -26.79
N LEU A 537 -9.02 -19.37 -25.63
CA LEU A 537 -9.48 -20.72 -25.28
C LEU A 537 -11.00 -20.78 -25.16
N LEU A 538 -11.57 -21.82 -25.75
CA LEU A 538 -12.99 -22.15 -25.62
C LEU A 538 -13.27 -22.71 -24.23
N ALA A 539 -14.40 -22.28 -23.68
CA ALA A 539 -15.04 -22.97 -22.58
C ALA A 539 -15.51 -24.37 -22.98
N THR A 540 -15.17 -25.40 -22.19
CA THR A 540 -15.74 -26.75 -22.37
C THR A 540 -17.11 -26.91 -21.72
N SER A 541 -18.02 -25.97 -21.99
CA SER A 541 -19.39 -25.98 -21.43
C SER A 541 -20.23 -27.16 -21.93
N GLY A 542 -19.83 -27.79 -23.03
CA GLY A 542 -20.60 -28.82 -23.72
C GLY A 542 -21.76 -28.26 -24.53
N ILE A 543 -21.80 -26.94 -24.69
CA ILE A 543 -22.84 -26.24 -25.44
C ILE A 543 -22.24 -25.70 -26.73
N VAL A 544 -22.87 -26.00 -27.87
CA VAL A 544 -22.50 -25.40 -29.16
C VAL A 544 -23.10 -23.99 -29.23
N GLY A 545 -22.38 -23.03 -28.63
CA GLY A 545 -22.70 -21.62 -28.67
C GLY A 545 -21.89 -20.87 -29.73
N HIS A 546 -22.03 -19.54 -29.75
CA HIS A 546 -21.35 -18.65 -30.70
C HIS A 546 -19.85 -18.91 -30.83
N ASN A 547 -19.11 -18.97 -29.71
CA ASN A 547 -17.66 -19.16 -29.72
C ASN A 547 -17.26 -20.53 -30.27
N THR A 548 -18.03 -21.58 -29.96
CA THR A 548 -17.80 -22.92 -30.53
C THR A 548 -18.08 -22.96 -32.02
N THR A 549 -19.15 -22.31 -32.49
CA THR A 549 -19.45 -22.15 -33.92
C THR A 549 -18.30 -21.44 -34.64
N GLN A 550 -17.76 -20.36 -34.07
CA GLN A 550 -16.62 -19.64 -34.65
C GLN A 550 -15.36 -20.50 -34.71
N ALA A 551 -15.06 -21.28 -33.67
CA ALA A 551 -13.90 -22.18 -33.69
C ALA A 551 -14.05 -23.33 -34.69
N ILE A 552 -15.27 -23.87 -34.87
CA ILE A 552 -15.55 -24.84 -35.93
C ILE A 552 -15.31 -24.21 -37.30
N GLN A 553 -15.78 -22.98 -37.51
CA GLN A 553 -15.54 -22.25 -38.76
C GLN A 553 -14.05 -22.02 -39.00
N ALA A 554 -13.31 -21.54 -38.00
CA ALA A 554 -11.86 -21.32 -38.10
C ALA A 554 -11.14 -22.62 -38.49
N PHE A 555 -11.45 -23.74 -37.80
CA PHE A 555 -10.91 -25.04 -38.16
C PHE A 555 -11.24 -25.44 -39.62
N GLN A 556 -12.47 -25.21 -40.07
CA GLN A 556 -12.87 -25.54 -41.44
C GLN A 556 -12.12 -24.72 -42.49
N GLU A 557 -11.86 -23.45 -42.20
CA GLU A 557 -11.13 -22.52 -43.06
C GLU A 557 -9.63 -22.85 -43.07
N ASP A 558 -9.00 -22.95 -41.89
CA ASP A 558 -7.56 -23.21 -41.71
C ASP A 558 -7.13 -24.55 -42.34
N PHE A 559 -7.99 -25.57 -42.23
CA PHE A 559 -7.72 -26.93 -42.74
C PHE A 559 -8.47 -27.26 -44.05
N HIS A 560 -9.12 -26.27 -44.68
CA HIS A 560 -9.76 -26.39 -46.00
C HIS A 560 -10.75 -27.59 -46.10
N VAL A 561 -11.64 -27.73 -45.11
CA VAL A 561 -12.52 -28.91 -44.99
C VAL A 561 -13.51 -28.99 -46.17
N PRO A 562 -13.47 -30.04 -47.00
CA PRO A 562 -14.25 -30.11 -48.22
C PRO A 562 -15.75 -30.35 -47.96
N GLY A 563 -16.59 -29.55 -48.62
CA GLY A 563 -18.05 -29.69 -48.57
C GLY A 563 -18.68 -29.38 -47.20
N ALA A 564 -17.94 -28.74 -46.29
CA ALA A 564 -18.47 -28.32 -45.00
C ALA A 564 -19.33 -27.05 -45.12
N THR A 565 -20.39 -27.00 -44.32
CA THR A 565 -21.09 -25.74 -44.02
C THR A 565 -20.35 -25.05 -42.88
N LEU A 566 -19.94 -23.79 -43.10
CA LEU A 566 -19.16 -23.04 -42.12
C LEU A 566 -19.85 -22.95 -40.76
N GLY A 567 -19.11 -23.24 -39.70
CA GLY A 567 -19.57 -23.25 -38.31
C GLY A 567 -20.43 -24.45 -37.91
N VAL A 568 -20.72 -25.38 -38.82
CA VAL A 568 -21.50 -26.60 -38.54
C VAL A 568 -20.58 -27.81 -38.45
N TYR A 569 -20.61 -28.51 -37.30
CA TYR A 569 -19.85 -29.75 -37.12
C TYR A 569 -20.56 -30.94 -37.78
N GLY A 570 -20.31 -31.12 -39.08
CA GLY A 570 -20.85 -32.21 -39.91
C GLY A 570 -19.85 -33.36 -40.16
N PRO A 571 -20.26 -34.41 -40.90
CA PRO A 571 -19.42 -35.58 -41.18
C PRO A 571 -18.05 -35.26 -41.79
N SER A 572 -17.97 -34.33 -42.76
CA SER A 572 -16.69 -33.91 -43.36
C SER A 572 -15.76 -33.25 -42.33
N THR A 573 -16.31 -32.45 -41.41
CA THR A 573 -15.56 -31.79 -40.35
C THR A 573 -15.05 -32.80 -39.33
N ALA A 574 -15.87 -33.76 -38.91
CA ALA A 574 -15.44 -34.82 -38.00
C ALA A 574 -14.33 -35.70 -38.60
N GLN A 575 -14.45 -36.05 -39.89
CA GLN A 575 -13.42 -36.81 -40.59
C GLN A 575 -12.10 -36.04 -40.68
N SER A 576 -12.16 -34.76 -41.06
CA SER A 576 -10.97 -33.91 -41.17
C SER A 576 -10.32 -33.68 -39.81
N LEU A 577 -11.12 -33.46 -38.76
CA LEU A 577 -10.62 -33.32 -37.39
C LEU A 577 -9.91 -34.59 -36.93
N GLN A 578 -10.46 -35.78 -37.22
CA GLN A 578 -9.81 -37.04 -36.88
C GLN A 578 -8.46 -37.23 -37.60
N GLN A 579 -8.35 -36.78 -38.85
CA GLN A 579 -7.08 -36.81 -39.60
C GLN A 579 -6.05 -35.88 -38.97
N VAL A 580 -6.43 -34.65 -38.62
CA VAL A 580 -5.55 -33.69 -37.95
C VAL A 580 -5.09 -34.22 -36.59
N ILE A 581 -5.98 -34.81 -35.80
CA ILE A 581 -5.63 -35.46 -34.53
C ILE A 581 -4.52 -36.52 -34.72
N GLN A 582 -4.63 -37.35 -35.76
CA GLN A 582 -3.65 -38.39 -36.05
C GLN A 582 -2.33 -37.82 -36.57
N GLN A 583 -2.38 -36.79 -37.43
CA GLN A 583 -1.20 -36.15 -38.00
C GLN A 583 -0.37 -35.42 -36.95
N GLU A 584 -1.05 -34.69 -36.06
CA GLU A 584 -0.43 -33.86 -35.02
C GLU A 584 -0.19 -34.64 -33.70
N ASN A 585 -0.51 -35.93 -33.68
CA ASN A 585 -0.45 -36.80 -32.49
C ASN A 585 -1.17 -36.19 -31.27
N ILE A 586 -2.37 -35.64 -31.47
CA ILE A 586 -3.14 -35.05 -30.37
C ILE A 586 -3.67 -36.17 -29.48
N GLY A 587 -3.25 -36.14 -28.21
CA GLY A 587 -3.69 -37.06 -27.18
C GLY A 587 -5.01 -36.64 -26.52
N ASP A 588 -5.65 -37.58 -25.84
CA ASP A 588 -6.87 -37.41 -25.07
C ASP A 588 -6.64 -36.73 -23.70
N THR A 589 -5.38 -36.60 -23.28
CA THR A 589 -4.97 -35.84 -22.10
C THR A 589 -4.31 -34.52 -22.53
N VAL A 590 -4.79 -33.41 -21.97
CA VAL A 590 -4.17 -32.09 -22.08
C VAL A 590 -3.67 -31.64 -20.73
N SER A 591 -2.46 -31.10 -20.68
CA SER A 591 -1.90 -30.42 -19.52
C SER A 591 -1.55 -28.98 -19.85
N TRP A 592 -1.69 -28.10 -18.86
CA TRP A 592 -1.12 -26.77 -18.85
C TRP A 592 -0.16 -26.65 -17.69
N ASP A 593 1.08 -26.33 -18.01
CA ASP A 593 2.21 -26.58 -17.13
C ASP A 593 3.03 -25.30 -16.87
N GLU A 594 3.15 -24.98 -15.59
CA GLU A 594 3.98 -23.88 -15.07
C GLU A 594 5.42 -24.37 -14.87
N ASN A 595 6.20 -24.40 -15.96
CA ASN A 595 7.61 -24.76 -15.89
C ASN A 595 8.48 -23.58 -15.41
N SER A 596 9.78 -23.81 -15.25
CA SER A 596 10.73 -22.77 -14.86
C SER A 596 10.74 -21.51 -15.76
N GLU A 597 10.52 -21.67 -17.07
CA GLU A 597 10.46 -20.54 -18.01
C GLU A 597 9.21 -19.70 -17.78
N ALA A 598 8.04 -20.36 -17.68
CA ALA A 598 6.76 -19.74 -17.39
C ALA A 598 6.79 -19.00 -16.04
N ALA A 599 7.29 -19.66 -14.99
CA ALA A 599 7.45 -19.06 -13.68
C ALA A 599 8.37 -17.83 -13.72
N GLY A 600 9.43 -17.87 -14.54
CA GLY A 600 10.32 -16.73 -14.79
C GLY A 600 9.60 -15.53 -15.40
N ILE A 601 8.65 -15.75 -16.31
CA ILE A 601 7.83 -14.69 -16.91
C ILE A 601 6.93 -14.03 -15.85
N LEU A 602 6.33 -14.81 -14.96
CA LEU A 602 5.49 -14.32 -13.86
C LEU A 602 6.31 -13.55 -12.82
N ILE A 603 7.49 -14.06 -12.44
CA ILE A 603 8.44 -13.36 -11.57
C ILE A 603 8.83 -12.01 -12.17
N GLN A 604 9.12 -11.97 -13.47
CA GLN A 604 9.42 -10.72 -14.18
C GLN A 604 8.23 -9.75 -14.21
N ALA A 605 7.00 -10.25 -14.32
CA ALA A 605 5.80 -9.41 -14.20
C ALA A 605 5.68 -8.78 -12.80
N ALA A 606 5.95 -9.54 -11.73
CA ALA A 606 5.97 -9.01 -10.36
C ALA A 606 7.09 -7.96 -10.16
N ILE A 607 8.29 -8.21 -10.69
CA ILE A 607 9.42 -7.27 -10.65
C ILE A 607 9.08 -5.97 -11.40
N ALA A 608 8.53 -6.08 -12.60
CA ALA A 608 8.10 -4.93 -13.40
C ALA A 608 7.02 -4.11 -12.68
N ALA A 609 6.13 -4.79 -11.93
CA ALA A 609 5.12 -4.17 -11.08
C ALA A 609 5.67 -3.60 -9.75
N ARG A 610 6.97 -3.78 -9.48
CA ARG A 610 7.66 -3.38 -8.23
C ARG A 610 7.03 -3.97 -6.98
N PHE A 611 6.51 -5.20 -7.10
CA PHE A 611 6.01 -5.94 -5.94
C PHE A 611 7.13 -6.16 -4.93
N ARG A 612 6.76 -6.34 -3.66
CA ARG A 612 7.72 -6.58 -2.58
C ARG A 612 8.52 -7.87 -2.79
N GLY A 613 7.94 -8.83 -3.48
CA GLY A 613 8.52 -10.14 -3.72
C GLY A 613 7.53 -11.12 -4.32
N ILE A 614 7.84 -12.40 -4.15
CA ILE A 614 7.03 -13.53 -4.58
C ILE A 614 6.86 -14.56 -3.46
N SER A 615 5.88 -15.43 -3.62
CA SER A 615 5.78 -16.67 -2.84
C SER A 615 5.72 -17.89 -3.74
N ILE A 616 6.13 -19.05 -3.23
CA ILE A 616 6.16 -20.31 -3.98
C ILE A 616 5.25 -21.31 -3.29
N TRP A 617 4.20 -21.75 -3.98
CA TRP A 617 3.32 -22.85 -3.58
C TRP A 617 3.52 -24.08 -4.48
N ARG A 618 4.35 -25.04 -4.09
CA ARG A 618 5.09 -25.08 -2.82
C ARG A 618 6.44 -25.74 -2.98
N LEU A 619 7.31 -25.54 -1.99
CA LEU A 619 8.59 -26.21 -1.94
C LEU A 619 8.41 -27.74 -1.97
N GLY A 620 9.19 -28.37 -2.83
CA GLY A 620 9.09 -29.78 -3.19
C GLY A 620 8.63 -29.98 -4.63
N TYR A 621 7.96 -28.99 -5.24
CA TYR A 621 7.40 -29.15 -6.58
C TYR A 621 8.29 -28.59 -7.68
N GLN A 622 9.07 -27.56 -7.35
CA GLN A 622 9.98 -26.90 -8.27
C GLN A 622 11.12 -27.81 -8.76
N SER A 623 11.41 -27.64 -10.04
CA SER A 623 12.58 -28.20 -10.70
C SER A 623 13.88 -27.54 -10.22
N PRO A 624 15.04 -28.17 -10.48
CA PRO A 624 16.34 -27.52 -10.32
C PRO A 624 16.45 -26.17 -11.04
N SER A 625 15.91 -26.05 -12.26
CA SER A 625 16.02 -24.83 -13.06
C SER A 625 15.31 -23.64 -12.43
N LEU A 626 14.23 -23.84 -11.67
CA LEU A 626 13.52 -22.73 -11.03
C LEU A 626 14.41 -22.04 -9.99
N TRP A 627 15.31 -22.76 -9.33
CA TRP A 627 16.26 -22.16 -8.39
C TRP A 627 17.24 -21.21 -9.06
N ASP A 628 17.65 -21.52 -10.30
CA ASP A 628 18.48 -20.64 -11.10
C ASP A 628 17.71 -19.39 -11.56
N VAL A 629 16.43 -19.56 -11.93
CA VAL A 629 15.52 -18.45 -12.23
C VAL A 629 15.38 -17.52 -11.02
N LEU A 630 15.12 -18.06 -9.82
CA LEU A 630 15.01 -17.25 -8.60
C LEU A 630 16.30 -16.50 -8.32
N LYS A 631 17.45 -17.18 -8.45
CA LYS A 631 18.77 -16.57 -8.24
C LYS A 631 19.05 -15.46 -9.24
N ALA A 632 18.67 -15.61 -10.51
CA ALA A 632 18.92 -14.61 -11.55
C ALA A 632 18.05 -13.35 -11.39
N ASN A 633 16.92 -13.46 -10.71
CA ASN A 633 15.89 -12.42 -10.67
C ASN A 633 15.74 -11.73 -9.31
N LEU A 634 16.09 -12.39 -8.21
CA LEU A 634 15.78 -11.92 -6.84
C LEU A 634 17.01 -11.73 -5.95
N ASN A 635 18.17 -12.27 -6.34
CA ASN A 635 19.45 -12.15 -5.65
C ASN A 635 20.43 -11.29 -6.44
#